data_AF-A0A421EVR9-F1
#
_entry.id   AF-A0A421EVR9-F1
#
_cell.length_a   1.000
_cell.length_b   1.000
_cell.length_c   1.000
_cell.angle_alpha   90.00
_cell.angle_beta   90.00
_cell.angle_gamma   90.00
#
_symmetry.space_group_name_H-M   'P 1'
#
loop_
_entity.id
_entity.type
_entity.pdbx_description
1 polymer ?
#
loop_
_entity_poly.entity_id
_entity_poly.type
_entity_poly.pdbx_seq_one_letter_code
_entity_poly.pdbx_strand_id
1 'polypeptide(L)'
;DGAGLRWSFMLNFTNISYGVYGNNKFYLGQLIMDRGGYVVFRKWGRVGAKAPQKSIDRFSHVEDAKRAFQKVFTSKSGNKWPLTQPFERKKGKYVLVELDDEAAEVAAVEADEKMKKKESITPSKLPKPVQDIVQLICDPEVVKREMTSLNIDLKRFPLGKLSKAQISQGYEILQRLSVVLEEIEELTNTPAASAKGKATKAGGKGRRKAKAKAKGPNAAIARSQSSLRNALSTLSSEFYTLIPHDFGRSLPPVIATMADLKLKLELLEVLSNLEISQKLQKEEAEKPKERSIHSLDMHYNMLKTDMELLNRCTEEYKIIERFINKTNSGSKLQIKTVLKITRPDEEAHLDVLQSLDNHKLLWHGSRLSNFVGILSQGLRIAPPEAPKNGYQFGKGLYFADALAKSANYCCATSQNPTAILLLADVALGTPYKTPNGEYLDYKVVKKDRGCDSTHGLGRMVPAEDEYETLVDGVVVPAGTLKPVEGNSQHLLYNEFIVYRREQVKLRYLVALDFHNLRFGWCGLHVGWATTATVIDVSVGKQDSDGVANNKFYMMQLIQDGNNYIVFRKWGRVGAKSPQRALERYNASLEKARASFQKKFEAKSGNEWPLTGPFEKVEGKYVLVELDDEAPKEEETSDDDEQEEVPSALPDTVQDTLKLICDADLIAQEVANMNLDLKRLPLGKLSKAQISQGYTLLQQLSAALQEIEGLKQTPPVKQEATTEKKPGTRRSTRVKRAVNPNAAQIRRLRTSLKALSSEFYTLIPHDFGRNLPPIIDSIDEVKLKMDLLEVLENIEISQKLQDEKKSAKANGGINQPKINSLDAQYNLLNIKLEPLPETIDEFKTIERYVETTHAPTHVQYKLRIKSVLRLARPNEEEFKDVFQSVNNHKLLWHGSRLSNVVGILSKGLRVAPAEAPNNGYMFGKGIYFADSVSKSANYCWTTPQNPKGVLILAEVALGTSYQAQEAEDLTYTTLKKTKGCDSTHGVGRLAAPEEDHETMEGGVVVPVGEFMPGGGSGSLLYNEFIVYRQEQVKLRYLVTLDFIYEDEEEA
;
A
#
# COMPACT_ATOMS: atom_id res chain seq x y z
N ASP A 1 0.68 -27.12 -35.88
CA ASP A 1 0.48 -28.37 -36.65
C ASP A 1 1.42 -28.33 -37.85
N GLY A 2 1.32 -29.27 -38.80
CA GLY A 2 2.19 -29.29 -39.99
C GLY A 2 2.04 -28.07 -40.92
N ALA A 3 1.07 -27.18 -40.67
CA ALA A 3 0.86 -25.94 -41.40
C ALA A 3 1.32 -24.70 -40.61
N GLY A 4 2.01 -24.88 -39.47
CA GLY A 4 2.49 -23.78 -38.62
C GLY A 4 1.44 -23.21 -37.67
N LEU A 5 0.19 -23.69 -37.69
CA LEU A 5 -0.87 -23.18 -36.80
C LEU A 5 -0.71 -23.72 -35.38
N ARG A 6 -0.55 -22.82 -34.40
CA ARG A 6 -0.52 -23.16 -32.97
C ARG A 6 -1.95 -23.32 -32.45
N TRP A 7 -2.27 -24.48 -31.87
CA TRP A 7 -3.58 -24.74 -31.28
C TRP A 7 -3.63 -24.25 -29.83
N SER A 8 -3.65 -22.93 -29.66
CA SER A 8 -3.69 -22.25 -28.36
C SER A 8 -4.54 -20.99 -28.47
N PHE A 9 -5.28 -20.64 -27.42
CA PHE A 9 -5.98 -19.35 -27.32
C PHE A 9 -5.97 -18.81 -25.90
N MET A 10 -6.06 -17.48 -25.78
CA MET A 10 -6.32 -16.78 -24.53
C MET A 10 -7.52 -15.86 -24.70
N LEU A 11 -8.54 -16.04 -23.87
CA LEU A 11 -9.76 -15.25 -23.89
C LEU A 11 -9.87 -14.45 -22.59
N ASN A 12 -10.35 -13.21 -22.67
CA ASN A 12 -10.57 -12.35 -21.51
C ASN A 12 -11.97 -11.71 -21.55
N PHE A 13 -12.51 -11.40 -20.38
CA PHE A 13 -13.81 -10.75 -20.24
C PHE A 13 -13.90 -9.94 -18.95
N THR A 14 -14.16 -8.65 -19.09
CA THR A 14 -14.39 -7.74 -17.97
C THR A 14 -15.74 -7.05 -18.11
N ASN A 15 -16.52 -7.02 -17.03
CA ASN A 15 -17.73 -6.23 -16.89
C ASN A 15 -17.80 -5.67 -15.47
N ILE A 16 -17.57 -4.37 -15.35
CA ILE A 16 -17.55 -3.64 -14.08
C ILE A 16 -18.94 -3.55 -13.45
N SER A 17 -19.99 -3.56 -14.25
CA SER A 17 -21.37 -3.39 -13.76
C SER A 17 -22.00 -4.66 -13.16
N TYR A 18 -21.30 -5.79 -13.18
CA TYR A 18 -21.85 -7.09 -12.81
C TYR A 18 -21.50 -7.50 -11.36
N GLY A 19 -22.49 -7.49 -10.47
CA GLY A 19 -22.32 -7.94 -9.07
C GLY A 19 -21.41 -7.03 -8.23
N VAL A 20 -21.15 -7.43 -6.99
CA VAL A 20 -20.38 -6.62 -6.00
C VAL A 20 -18.89 -6.53 -6.37
N TYR A 21 -18.35 -7.55 -7.05
CA TYR A 21 -16.92 -7.65 -7.38
C TYR A 21 -16.60 -7.44 -8.87
N GLY A 22 -17.61 -7.23 -9.72
CA GLY A 22 -17.41 -7.18 -11.17
C GLY A 22 -17.05 -8.55 -11.76
N ASN A 23 -17.34 -8.75 -13.04
CA ASN A 23 -16.70 -9.84 -13.79
C ASN A 23 -15.34 -9.35 -14.27
N ASN A 24 -14.28 -10.12 -14.00
CA ASN A 24 -12.95 -9.92 -14.56
C ASN A 24 -12.29 -11.29 -14.69
N LYS A 25 -12.49 -11.99 -15.82
CA LYS A 25 -12.22 -13.43 -15.94
C LYS A 25 -11.49 -13.75 -17.23
N PHE A 26 -10.59 -14.72 -17.16
CA PHE A 26 -9.88 -15.25 -18.32
C PHE A 26 -10.22 -16.72 -18.57
N TYR A 27 -9.97 -17.17 -19.80
CA TYR A 27 -10.07 -18.56 -20.20
C TYR A 27 -8.98 -18.88 -21.22
N LEU A 28 -8.12 -19.84 -20.91
CA LEU A 28 -7.02 -20.31 -21.73
C LEU A 28 -7.30 -21.75 -22.18
N GLY A 29 -6.98 -22.06 -23.43
CA GLY A 29 -7.06 -23.40 -23.99
C GLY A 29 -5.83 -23.73 -24.83
N GLN A 30 -5.28 -24.92 -24.66
CA GLN A 30 -4.11 -25.42 -25.39
C GLN A 30 -4.32 -26.87 -25.80
N LEU A 31 -3.93 -27.22 -27.02
CA LEU A 31 -3.83 -28.61 -27.49
C LEU A 31 -2.35 -28.99 -27.56
N ILE A 32 -1.96 -29.96 -26.75
CA ILE A 32 -0.58 -30.38 -26.50
C ILE A 32 -0.43 -31.84 -26.96
N MET A 33 0.71 -32.15 -27.57
CA MET A 33 1.09 -33.52 -27.87
C MET A 33 2.02 -34.03 -26.76
N ASP A 34 1.67 -35.14 -26.13
CA ASP A 34 2.44 -35.72 -25.03
C ASP A 34 2.61 -37.23 -25.24
N ARG A 35 3.86 -37.69 -25.38
CA ARG A 35 4.25 -39.11 -25.50
C ARG A 35 3.38 -39.95 -26.47
N GLY A 36 3.03 -39.38 -27.62
CA GLY A 36 2.22 -40.06 -28.65
C GLY A 36 0.69 -39.95 -28.48
N GLY A 37 0.20 -39.32 -27.41
CA GLY A 37 -1.20 -38.95 -27.20
C GLY A 37 -1.46 -37.44 -27.33
N TYR A 38 -2.73 -37.05 -27.33
CA TYR A 38 -3.17 -35.65 -27.45
C TYR A 38 -3.89 -35.19 -26.19
N VAL A 39 -3.54 -33.99 -25.71
CA VAL A 39 -4.07 -33.43 -24.47
C VAL A 39 -4.68 -32.06 -24.75
N VAL A 40 -5.95 -31.86 -24.37
CA VAL A 40 -6.57 -30.53 -24.35
C VAL A 40 -6.52 -29.99 -22.93
N PHE A 41 -5.61 -29.06 -22.70
CA PHE A 41 -5.46 -28.33 -21.45
C PHE A 41 -6.33 -27.07 -21.45
N ARG A 42 -7.07 -26.85 -20.37
CA ARG A 42 -7.90 -25.67 -20.16
C ARG A 42 -7.60 -25.09 -18.80
N LYS A 43 -7.52 -23.76 -18.72
CA LYS A 43 -7.26 -23.02 -17.47
C LYS A 43 -8.13 -21.76 -17.44
N TRP A 44 -8.89 -21.54 -16.39
CA TRP A 44 -9.79 -20.39 -16.30
C TRP A 44 -10.00 -19.91 -14.86
N GLY A 45 -10.44 -18.67 -14.72
CA GLY A 45 -10.68 -18.08 -13.41
C GLY A 45 -10.72 -16.56 -13.48
N ARG A 46 -10.68 -15.91 -12.31
CA ARG A 46 -10.51 -14.46 -12.24
C ARG A 46 -9.11 -14.09 -12.73
N VAL A 47 -9.00 -12.99 -13.49
CA VAL A 47 -7.68 -12.48 -13.90
C VAL A 47 -6.87 -12.21 -12.64
N GLY A 48 -5.66 -12.77 -12.58
CA GLY A 48 -4.76 -12.65 -11.43
C GLY A 48 -4.96 -13.70 -10.32
N ALA A 49 -5.89 -14.65 -10.44
CA ALA A 49 -6.09 -15.64 -9.38
C ALA A 49 -4.84 -16.50 -9.09
N LYS A 50 -4.51 -16.72 -7.81
CA LYS A 50 -3.38 -17.58 -7.37
C LYS A 50 -3.56 -19.04 -7.80
N ALA A 51 -4.79 -19.56 -7.68
CA ALA A 51 -5.15 -20.93 -8.05
C ALA A 51 -6.36 -20.91 -9.02
N PRO A 52 -6.13 -20.69 -10.32
CA PRO A 52 -7.20 -20.78 -11.31
C PRO A 52 -7.60 -22.24 -11.56
N GLN A 53 -8.86 -22.46 -11.87
CA GLN A 53 -9.40 -23.77 -12.22
C GLN A 53 -8.71 -24.28 -13.49
N LYS A 54 -8.44 -25.59 -13.52
CA LYS A 54 -7.80 -26.25 -14.65
C LYS A 54 -8.49 -27.58 -14.98
N SER A 55 -8.42 -27.99 -16.23
CA SER A 55 -8.93 -29.28 -16.68
C SER A 55 -8.06 -29.81 -17.81
N ILE A 56 -7.86 -31.13 -17.82
CA ILE A 56 -7.01 -31.87 -18.74
C ILE A 56 -7.86 -32.99 -19.32
N ASP A 57 -8.16 -32.92 -20.62
CA ASP A 57 -8.80 -34.02 -21.35
C ASP A 57 -7.73 -34.72 -22.21
N ARG A 58 -7.66 -36.06 -22.13
CA ARG A 58 -6.72 -36.86 -22.92
C ARG A 58 -7.46 -37.59 -24.05
N PHE A 59 -6.84 -37.64 -25.23
CA PHE A 59 -7.38 -38.23 -26.45
C PHE A 59 -6.33 -39.11 -27.13
N SER A 60 -6.77 -40.24 -27.67
CA SER A 60 -5.94 -41.12 -28.50
C SER A 60 -5.80 -40.63 -29.95
N HIS A 61 -6.79 -39.90 -30.46
CA HIS A 61 -6.81 -39.38 -31.83
C HIS A 61 -6.80 -37.85 -31.86
N VAL A 62 -5.98 -37.29 -32.77
CA VAL A 62 -5.82 -35.84 -32.93
C VAL A 62 -7.11 -35.14 -33.30
N GLU A 63 -7.95 -35.76 -34.12
CA GLU A 63 -9.17 -35.15 -34.63
C GLU A 63 -10.22 -34.96 -33.51
N ASP A 64 -10.27 -35.87 -32.54
CA ASP A 64 -11.15 -35.73 -31.37
C ASP A 64 -10.67 -34.60 -30.45
N ALA A 65 -9.35 -34.52 -30.23
CA ALA A 65 -8.75 -33.42 -29.47
C ALA A 65 -9.01 -32.06 -30.14
N LYS A 66 -8.84 -31.97 -31.46
CA LYS A 66 -9.15 -30.76 -32.25
C LYS A 66 -10.62 -30.37 -32.13
N ARG A 67 -11.54 -31.34 -32.25
CA ARG A 67 -12.99 -31.10 -32.13
C ARG A 67 -13.35 -30.59 -30.73
N ALA A 68 -12.77 -31.18 -29.69
CA ALA A 68 -12.97 -30.74 -28.30
C ALA A 68 -12.46 -29.30 -28.08
N PHE A 69 -11.27 -28.98 -28.60
CA PHE A 69 -10.69 -27.64 -28.56
C PHE A 69 -11.59 -26.60 -29.27
N GLN A 70 -12.00 -26.89 -30.51
CA GLN A 70 -12.88 -26.02 -31.31
C GLN A 70 -14.24 -25.78 -30.65
N LYS A 71 -14.83 -26.82 -30.05
CA LYS A 71 -16.11 -26.74 -29.35
C LYS A 71 -16.03 -25.77 -28.17
N VAL A 72 -14.95 -25.84 -27.37
CA VAL A 72 -14.75 -24.93 -26.23
C VAL A 72 -14.55 -23.50 -26.70
N PHE A 73 -13.67 -23.28 -27.69
CA PHE A 73 -13.45 -21.95 -28.25
C PHE A 73 -14.77 -21.33 -28.73
N THR A 74 -15.51 -22.04 -29.56
CA THR A 74 -16.80 -21.60 -30.11
C THR A 74 -17.83 -21.33 -29.02
N SER A 75 -17.88 -22.15 -27.97
CA SER A 75 -18.79 -21.94 -26.85
C SER A 75 -18.50 -20.64 -26.07
N LYS A 76 -17.21 -20.35 -25.84
CA LYS A 76 -16.75 -19.23 -25.00
C LYS A 76 -16.68 -17.89 -25.74
N SER A 77 -16.23 -17.89 -27.00
CA SER A 77 -16.10 -16.68 -27.83
C SER A 77 -17.28 -16.47 -28.78
N GLY A 78 -17.91 -17.56 -29.23
CA GLY A 78 -18.90 -17.54 -30.32
C GLY A 78 -18.28 -17.49 -31.72
N ASN A 79 -16.95 -17.54 -31.84
CA ASN A 79 -16.22 -17.59 -33.12
C ASN A 79 -15.75 -19.02 -33.41
N LYS A 80 -15.58 -19.39 -34.69
CA LYS A 80 -15.07 -20.71 -35.09
C LYS A 80 -13.53 -20.72 -35.04
N TRP A 81 -12.95 -21.88 -34.73
CA TRP A 81 -11.50 -22.11 -34.77
C TRP A 81 -11.15 -23.17 -35.83
N PRO A 82 -10.05 -23.05 -36.59
CA PRO A 82 -9.18 -21.88 -36.69
C PRO A 82 -9.93 -20.64 -37.21
N LEU A 83 -9.42 -19.45 -36.90
CA LEU A 83 -10.01 -18.20 -37.38
C LEU A 83 -9.74 -18.05 -38.88
N THR A 84 -10.76 -18.25 -39.70
CA THR A 84 -10.71 -17.98 -41.16
C THR A 84 -11.17 -16.56 -41.51
N GLN A 85 -11.76 -15.86 -40.54
CA GLN A 85 -12.22 -14.47 -40.63
C GLN A 85 -11.74 -13.73 -39.36
N PRO A 86 -11.65 -12.38 -39.40
CA PRO A 86 -11.30 -11.58 -38.22
C PRO A 86 -12.21 -11.89 -37.03
N PHE A 87 -11.65 -11.90 -35.82
CA PHE A 87 -12.40 -12.23 -34.61
C PHE A 87 -13.50 -11.19 -34.36
N GLU A 88 -14.76 -11.64 -34.29
CA GLU A 88 -15.89 -10.74 -34.02
C GLU A 88 -16.24 -10.74 -32.53
N ARG A 89 -16.31 -9.53 -31.95
CA ARG A 89 -16.66 -9.32 -30.54
C ARG A 89 -18.16 -9.57 -30.34
N LYS A 90 -18.53 -10.55 -29.51
CA LYS A 90 -19.95 -10.85 -29.21
C LYS A 90 -20.33 -10.38 -27.80
N LYS A 91 -21.48 -9.70 -27.68
CA LYS A 91 -21.97 -9.16 -26.40
C LYS A 91 -22.08 -10.27 -25.34
N GLY A 92 -21.43 -10.07 -24.19
CA GLY A 92 -21.45 -11.01 -23.06
C GLY A 92 -20.60 -12.27 -23.23
N LYS A 93 -19.83 -12.39 -24.33
CA LYS A 93 -18.86 -13.46 -24.57
C LYS A 93 -17.43 -12.96 -24.33
N TYR A 94 -16.48 -13.88 -24.23
CA TYR A 94 -15.09 -13.50 -24.07
C TYR A 94 -14.51 -12.93 -25.37
N VAL A 95 -13.52 -12.05 -25.24
CA VAL A 95 -12.74 -11.47 -26.34
C VAL A 95 -11.40 -12.19 -26.43
N LEU A 96 -10.90 -12.41 -27.64
CA LEU A 96 -9.56 -12.96 -27.86
C LEU A 96 -8.49 -11.94 -27.48
N VAL A 97 -7.52 -12.37 -26.68
CA VAL A 97 -6.30 -11.63 -26.42
C VAL A 97 -5.28 -12.14 -27.43
N GLU A 98 -4.96 -11.30 -28.42
CA GLU A 98 -3.94 -11.61 -29.43
C GLU A 98 -2.55 -11.53 -28.81
N LEU A 99 -1.86 -12.66 -28.80
CA LEU A 99 -0.46 -12.76 -28.40
C LEU A 99 0.38 -12.93 -29.67
N ASP A 100 1.44 -12.15 -29.86
CA ASP A 100 2.36 -12.28 -30.97
C ASP A 100 3.06 -13.65 -30.89
N ASP A 101 2.72 -14.46 -31.88
CA ASP A 101 3.02 -15.88 -31.97
C ASP A 101 4.20 -16.11 -32.94
N GLU A 102 5.43 -16.01 -32.44
CA GLU A 102 6.58 -16.67 -33.10
C GLU A 102 7.44 -17.45 -32.10
N ALA A 103 7.24 -18.78 -32.11
CA ALA A 103 8.13 -19.91 -31.81
C ALA A 103 9.19 -19.86 -30.67
N ALA A 104 9.18 -18.90 -29.76
CA ALA A 104 10.29 -18.73 -28.80
C ALA A 104 10.09 -19.37 -27.41
N GLU A 105 9.06 -20.18 -27.17
CA GLU A 105 8.86 -20.77 -25.83
C GLU A 105 9.86 -21.88 -25.49
N VAL A 106 10.43 -22.56 -26.48
CA VAL A 106 11.51 -23.53 -26.25
C VAL A 106 12.87 -22.83 -26.37
N ALA A 107 13.03 -21.89 -27.31
CA ALA A 107 14.31 -21.20 -27.52
C ALA A 107 14.66 -20.19 -26.42
N ALA A 108 13.70 -19.43 -25.86
CA ALA A 108 13.99 -18.41 -24.84
C ALA A 108 14.16 -19.01 -23.44
N VAL A 109 13.39 -20.06 -23.10
CA VAL A 109 13.57 -20.78 -21.83
C VAL A 109 14.82 -21.65 -21.88
N GLU A 110 15.13 -22.29 -23.01
CA GLU A 110 16.43 -22.93 -23.19
C GLU A 110 17.58 -21.94 -23.29
N ALA A 111 17.40 -20.73 -23.84
CA ALA A 111 18.45 -19.71 -23.85
C ALA A 111 18.70 -19.13 -22.47
N ASP A 112 17.66 -18.90 -21.66
CA ASP A 112 17.77 -18.39 -20.28
C ASP A 112 18.28 -19.49 -19.31
N GLU A 113 17.88 -20.76 -19.49
CA GLU A 113 18.45 -21.89 -18.75
C GLU A 113 19.87 -22.27 -19.22
N LYS A 114 20.18 -22.17 -20.53
CA LYS A 114 21.56 -22.36 -21.03
C LYS A 114 22.46 -21.16 -20.72
N MET A 115 21.93 -19.94 -20.58
CA MET A 115 22.67 -18.76 -20.10
C MET A 115 22.92 -18.85 -18.60
N LYS A 116 21.96 -19.30 -17.79
CA LYS A 116 22.17 -19.52 -16.35
C LYS A 116 23.04 -20.73 -16.02
N LYS A 117 23.11 -21.73 -16.91
CA LYS A 117 24.02 -22.91 -16.78
C LYS A 117 25.38 -22.76 -17.47
N LYS A 118 25.61 -21.68 -18.20
CA LYS A 118 26.95 -21.27 -18.66
C LYS A 118 27.19 -19.84 -18.21
N GLU A 119 27.65 -19.67 -16.98
CA GLU A 119 28.54 -18.54 -16.69
C GLU A 119 29.67 -18.63 -17.71
N SER A 120 29.64 -17.73 -18.71
CA SER A 120 30.66 -17.70 -19.74
C SER A 120 31.96 -17.24 -19.08
N ILE A 121 32.99 -18.08 -19.17
CA ILE A 121 34.37 -17.86 -18.72
C ILE A 121 35.02 -16.60 -19.36
N THR A 122 34.30 -15.87 -20.22
CA THR A 122 34.81 -14.71 -20.98
C THR A 122 34.32 -13.39 -20.37
N PRO A 123 35.20 -12.49 -19.91
CA PRO A 123 34.81 -11.18 -19.37
C PRO A 123 34.27 -10.26 -20.47
N SER A 124 33.33 -9.37 -20.11
CA SER A 124 32.81 -8.31 -21.00
C SER A 124 33.93 -7.36 -21.45
N LYS A 125 33.85 -6.89 -22.69
CA LYS A 125 34.79 -5.90 -23.26
C LYS A 125 34.39 -4.45 -22.99
N LEU A 126 33.20 -4.22 -22.45
CA LEU A 126 32.67 -2.89 -22.21
C LEU A 126 33.32 -2.26 -20.97
N PRO A 127 33.49 -0.92 -20.92
CA PRO A 127 33.89 -0.24 -19.69
C PRO A 127 32.90 -0.49 -18.55
N LYS A 128 33.39 -0.60 -17.32
CA LYS A 128 32.55 -0.87 -16.13
C LYS A 128 31.34 0.09 -16.00
N PRO A 129 31.49 1.42 -16.19
CA PRO A 129 30.33 2.33 -16.14
C PRO A 129 29.28 2.08 -17.22
N VAL A 130 29.67 1.56 -18.39
CA VAL A 130 28.74 1.18 -19.47
C VAL A 130 28.05 -0.14 -19.12
N GLN A 131 28.79 -1.11 -18.57
CA GLN A 131 28.22 -2.36 -18.07
C GLN A 131 27.13 -2.09 -17.03
N ASP A 132 27.38 -1.21 -16.07
CA ASP A 132 26.45 -0.88 -14.99
C ASP A 132 25.14 -0.27 -15.54
N ILE A 133 25.23 0.61 -16.55
CA ILE A 133 24.06 1.21 -17.20
C ILE A 133 23.29 0.18 -18.03
N VAL A 134 23.99 -0.66 -18.81
CA VAL A 134 23.36 -1.73 -19.60
C VAL A 134 22.66 -2.73 -18.69
N GLN A 135 23.31 -3.12 -17.59
CA GLN A 135 22.73 -4.00 -16.59
C GLN A 135 21.48 -3.40 -15.95
N LEU A 136 21.51 -2.10 -15.61
CA LEU A 136 20.38 -1.38 -15.03
C LEU A 136 19.18 -1.26 -15.99
N ILE A 137 19.42 -0.90 -17.25
CA ILE A 137 18.35 -0.70 -18.25
C ILE A 137 17.77 -2.04 -18.73
N CYS A 138 18.59 -3.10 -18.80
CA CYS A 138 18.18 -4.42 -19.29
C CYS A 138 17.78 -5.40 -18.18
N ASP A 139 17.62 -4.95 -16.93
CA ASP A 139 17.17 -5.81 -15.83
C ASP A 139 15.69 -6.23 -16.03
N PRO A 140 15.39 -7.54 -16.20
CA PRO A 140 14.02 -8.02 -16.36
C PRO A 140 13.13 -7.76 -15.13
N GLU A 141 13.69 -7.57 -13.94
CA GLU A 141 12.90 -7.27 -12.73
C GLU A 141 12.35 -5.84 -12.72
N VAL A 142 13.03 -4.88 -13.39
CA VAL A 142 12.53 -3.50 -13.55
C VAL A 142 11.19 -3.50 -14.25
N VAL A 143 11.09 -4.18 -15.40
CA VAL A 143 9.85 -4.29 -16.18
C VAL A 143 8.75 -5.01 -15.37
N LYS A 144 9.09 -6.10 -14.68
CA LYS A 144 8.13 -6.85 -13.85
C LYS A 144 7.56 -6.00 -12.72
N ARG A 145 8.42 -5.24 -12.02
CA ARG A 145 8.03 -4.39 -10.91
C ARG A 145 7.16 -3.22 -11.39
N GLU A 146 7.53 -2.59 -12.50
CA GLU A 146 6.74 -1.52 -13.11
C GLU A 146 5.35 -2.00 -13.56
N MET A 147 5.27 -3.14 -14.27
CA MET A 147 3.98 -3.72 -14.67
C MET A 147 3.11 -4.07 -13.46
N THR A 148 3.71 -4.60 -12.39
CA THR A 148 3.00 -4.89 -11.14
C THR A 148 2.42 -3.60 -10.53
N SER A 149 3.16 -2.50 -10.54
CA SER A 149 2.67 -1.19 -10.06
C SER A 149 1.49 -0.63 -10.88
N LEU A 150 1.33 -1.10 -12.13
CA LEU A 150 0.25 -0.75 -13.04
C LEU A 150 -0.91 -1.77 -13.02
N ASN A 151 -0.92 -2.67 -12.02
CA ASN A 151 -1.88 -3.76 -11.83
C ASN A 151 -1.84 -4.84 -12.92
N ILE A 152 -0.64 -5.10 -13.46
CA ILE A 152 -0.38 -6.18 -14.41
C ILE A 152 0.65 -7.16 -13.83
N ASP A 153 0.21 -8.40 -13.59
CA ASP A 153 1.11 -9.47 -13.16
C ASP A 153 1.67 -10.23 -14.37
N LEU A 154 2.92 -9.94 -14.74
CA LEU A 154 3.62 -10.61 -15.84
C LEU A 154 3.89 -12.10 -15.59
N LYS A 155 3.94 -12.55 -14.33
CA LYS A 155 4.15 -13.98 -13.99
C LYS A 155 2.88 -14.78 -14.25
N ARG A 156 1.71 -14.19 -14.00
CA ARG A 156 0.40 -14.84 -14.22
C ARG A 156 -0.14 -14.62 -15.63
N PHE A 157 0.23 -13.52 -16.26
CA PHE A 157 -0.12 -13.16 -17.63
C PHE A 157 1.13 -12.71 -18.36
N PRO A 158 1.73 -13.53 -19.25
CA PRO A 158 2.85 -13.12 -20.06
C PRO A 158 2.38 -12.12 -21.16
N LEU A 159 1.94 -10.93 -20.73
CA LEU A 159 1.43 -9.83 -21.57
C LEU A 159 2.52 -9.10 -22.32
N GLY A 160 3.78 -9.46 -22.08
CA GLY A 160 4.90 -9.00 -22.89
C GLY A 160 4.79 -9.38 -24.36
N LYS A 161 3.85 -10.25 -24.74
CA LYS A 161 3.58 -10.67 -26.11
C LYS A 161 2.30 -10.06 -26.69
N LEU A 162 1.70 -9.01 -26.12
CA LEU A 162 0.52 -8.41 -26.76
C LEU A 162 0.87 -7.90 -28.16
N SER A 163 0.04 -8.22 -29.16
CA SER A 163 0.27 -7.76 -30.52
C SER A 163 0.20 -6.22 -30.62
N LYS A 164 0.96 -5.65 -31.55
CA LYS A 164 0.87 -4.21 -31.88
C LYS A 164 -0.58 -3.78 -32.19
N ALA A 165 -1.36 -4.66 -32.82
CA ALA A 165 -2.77 -4.42 -33.12
C ALA A 165 -3.62 -4.32 -31.84
N GLN A 166 -3.37 -5.17 -30.84
CA GLN A 166 -4.05 -5.09 -29.54
C GLN A 166 -3.70 -3.80 -28.80
N ILE A 167 -2.42 -3.39 -28.80
CA ILE A 167 -1.99 -2.13 -28.17
C ILE A 167 -2.64 -0.93 -28.86
N SER A 168 -2.72 -0.94 -30.20
CA SER A 168 -3.40 0.09 -31.00
C SER A 168 -4.88 0.21 -30.65
N GLN A 169 -5.60 -0.92 -30.55
CA GLN A 169 -6.99 -0.93 -30.10
C GLN A 169 -7.15 -0.39 -28.67
N GLY A 170 -6.13 -0.57 -27.82
CA GLY A 170 -6.07 0.02 -26.48
C GLY A 170 -6.08 1.54 -26.53
N TYR A 171 -5.26 2.13 -27.40
CA TYR A 171 -5.22 3.58 -27.62
C TYR A 171 -6.56 4.14 -28.12
N GLU A 172 -7.22 3.44 -29.06
CA GLU A 172 -8.54 3.84 -29.56
C GLU A 172 -9.60 3.89 -28.45
N ILE A 173 -9.60 2.92 -27.52
CA ILE A 173 -10.52 2.92 -26.38
C ILE A 173 -10.21 4.09 -25.43
N LEU A 174 -8.93 4.35 -25.16
CA LEU A 174 -8.52 5.50 -24.34
C LEU A 174 -8.88 6.84 -25.01
N GLN A 175 -8.81 6.93 -26.33
CA GLN A 175 -9.30 8.09 -27.09
C GLN A 175 -10.81 8.28 -26.93
N ARG A 176 -11.60 7.20 -27.01
CA ARG A 176 -13.05 7.30 -26.76
C ARG A 176 -13.36 7.68 -25.31
N LEU A 177 -12.57 7.19 -24.34
CA LEU A 177 -12.68 7.60 -22.93
C LEU A 177 -12.37 9.09 -22.76
N SER A 178 -11.34 9.60 -23.44
CA SER A 178 -10.94 11.00 -23.33
C SER A 178 -12.04 11.95 -23.80
N VAL A 179 -12.69 11.64 -24.94
CA VAL A 179 -13.82 12.42 -25.47
C VAL A 179 -14.99 12.45 -24.48
N VAL A 180 -15.35 11.32 -23.88
CA VAL A 180 -16.43 11.27 -22.89
C VAL A 180 -16.08 12.08 -21.63
N LEU A 181 -14.82 12.08 -21.20
CA LEU A 181 -14.37 12.87 -20.05
C LEU A 181 -14.44 14.38 -20.35
N GLU A 182 -14.06 14.82 -21.55
CA GLU A 182 -14.21 16.21 -22.01
C GLU A 182 -15.67 16.65 -21.99
N GLU A 183 -16.57 15.85 -22.57
CA GLU A 183 -18.01 16.16 -22.57
C GLU A 183 -18.57 16.31 -21.14
N ILE A 184 -18.09 15.49 -20.19
CA ILE A 184 -18.45 15.63 -18.78
C ILE A 184 -17.92 16.95 -18.21
N GLU A 185 -16.67 17.31 -18.50
CA GLU A 185 -16.03 18.53 -18.02
C GLU A 185 -16.74 19.80 -18.55
N GLU A 186 -17.08 19.83 -19.85
CA GLU A 186 -17.86 20.89 -20.48
C GLU A 186 -19.26 21.06 -19.83
N LEU A 187 -19.95 19.94 -19.59
CA LEU A 187 -21.25 19.94 -18.91
C LEU A 187 -21.15 20.40 -17.45
N THR A 188 -20.01 20.19 -16.78
CA THR A 188 -19.78 20.69 -15.42
C THR A 188 -19.36 22.16 -15.36
N ASN A 189 -18.72 22.67 -16.41
CA ASN A 189 -18.19 24.04 -16.47
C ASN A 189 -19.19 25.07 -17.01
N THR A 190 -20.34 24.64 -17.53
CA THR A 190 -21.37 25.58 -18.04
C THR A 190 -22.14 26.23 -16.87
N PRO A 191 -22.09 27.57 -16.68
CA PRO A 191 -22.82 28.23 -15.59
C PRO A 191 -24.34 28.15 -15.82
N ALA A 192 -25.09 27.79 -14.77
CA ALA A 192 -26.55 27.84 -14.76
C ALA A 192 -27.06 29.30 -14.82
N ALA A 193 -27.10 29.90 -16.01
CA ALA A 193 -27.71 31.20 -16.25
C ALA A 193 -29.13 31.07 -16.83
N SER A 194 -30.05 31.83 -16.23
CA SER A 194 -31.45 32.10 -16.63
C SER A 194 -32.55 31.13 -16.13
N ALA A 195 -32.97 31.34 -14.87
CA ALA A 195 -34.37 31.16 -14.49
C ALA A 195 -34.78 32.20 -13.43
N LYS A 196 -34.72 33.50 -13.79
CA LYS A 196 -35.49 34.54 -13.06
C LYS A 196 -36.96 34.45 -13.51
N GLY A 197 -37.70 33.53 -12.92
CA GLY A 197 -39.16 33.51 -12.97
C GLY A 197 -39.72 34.08 -11.66
N LYS A 198 -40.39 35.24 -11.74
CA LYS A 198 -41.13 35.86 -10.62
C LYS A 198 -42.10 34.85 -10.01
N ALA A 199 -41.97 34.56 -8.72
CA ALA A 199 -42.99 33.87 -7.94
C ALA A 199 -43.71 34.90 -7.05
N THR A 200 -44.90 35.31 -7.48
CA THR A 200 -45.88 36.01 -6.66
C THR A 200 -46.52 35.04 -5.66
N LYS A 201 -46.76 35.52 -4.44
CA LYS A 201 -47.46 34.81 -3.37
C LYS A 201 -48.95 34.64 -3.71
N ALA A 202 -49.44 33.41 -3.71
CA ALA A 202 -50.86 33.11 -3.46
C ALA A 202 -50.99 31.71 -2.85
N GLY A 203 -51.76 31.61 -1.77
CA GLY A 203 -51.85 30.43 -0.91
C GLY A 203 -52.90 29.39 -1.30
N GLY A 204 -52.98 28.35 -0.46
CA GLY A 204 -54.21 27.62 -0.15
C GLY A 204 -54.67 26.52 -1.10
N LYS A 205 -54.54 25.27 -0.63
CA LYS A 205 -55.34 24.05 -0.93
C LYS A 205 -55.04 23.30 -2.25
N GLY A 206 -54.79 22.00 -2.13
CA GLY A 206 -54.92 21.05 -3.25
C GLY A 206 -53.82 19.99 -3.43
N ARG A 207 -53.55 19.16 -2.41
CA ARG A 207 -52.71 17.96 -2.59
C ARG A 207 -53.54 16.86 -3.27
N ARG A 208 -53.52 16.79 -4.61
CA ARG A 208 -53.73 15.59 -5.47
C ARG A 208 -53.96 15.98 -6.94
N LYS A 209 -52.87 16.08 -7.73
CA LYS A 209 -52.73 15.80 -9.19
C LYS A 209 -51.51 16.55 -9.74
N ALA A 210 -50.32 15.98 -9.57
CA ALA A 210 -49.12 16.39 -10.30
C ALA A 210 -48.10 15.24 -10.31
N LYS A 211 -48.51 14.09 -10.86
CA LYS A 211 -47.61 12.98 -11.20
C LYS A 211 -47.61 12.80 -12.72
N ALA A 212 -47.29 13.88 -13.44
CA ALA A 212 -46.97 13.91 -14.87
C ALA A 212 -46.36 15.28 -15.21
N LYS A 213 -45.25 15.29 -15.95
CA LYS A 213 -44.38 16.45 -16.31
C LYS A 213 -43.39 16.94 -15.24
N ALA A 214 -42.38 16.12 -14.95
CA ALA A 214 -41.02 16.61 -14.69
C ALA A 214 -40.19 16.45 -15.98
N LYS A 215 -40.38 17.35 -16.96
CA LYS A 215 -39.50 17.52 -18.13
C LYS A 215 -38.97 18.95 -18.08
N GLY A 216 -37.94 19.18 -17.27
CA GLY A 216 -37.21 20.45 -17.21
C GLY A 216 -35.76 20.26 -17.69
N PRO A 217 -35.03 21.35 -18.01
CA PRO A 217 -33.64 21.29 -18.50
C PRO A 217 -32.70 20.53 -17.56
N ASN A 218 -32.86 20.69 -16.24
CA ASN A 218 -32.05 20.00 -15.23
C ASN A 218 -32.25 18.47 -15.23
N ALA A 219 -33.44 17.97 -15.62
CA ALA A 219 -33.68 16.54 -15.74
C ALA A 219 -33.07 15.95 -17.02
N ALA A 220 -32.91 16.76 -18.08
CA ALA A 220 -32.20 16.38 -19.29
C ALA A 220 -30.67 16.34 -19.05
N ILE A 221 -30.13 17.34 -18.35
CA ILE A 221 -28.71 17.39 -17.95
C ILE A 221 -28.37 16.22 -17.02
N ALA A 222 -29.19 15.94 -16.00
CA ALA A 222 -28.98 14.80 -15.11
C ALA A 222 -29.07 13.43 -15.83
N ARG A 223 -29.96 13.29 -16.83
CA ARG A 223 -30.02 12.09 -17.68
C ARG A 223 -28.80 11.97 -18.58
N SER A 224 -28.30 13.08 -19.13
CA SER A 224 -27.08 13.14 -19.94
C SER A 224 -25.83 12.76 -19.14
N GLN A 225 -25.69 13.29 -17.92
CA GLN A 225 -24.59 12.92 -17.00
C GLN A 225 -24.64 11.44 -16.61
N SER A 226 -25.84 10.87 -16.40
CA SER A 226 -25.98 9.45 -16.12
C SER A 226 -25.61 8.58 -17.32
N SER A 227 -25.95 8.98 -18.56
CA SER A 227 -25.54 8.24 -19.76
C SER A 227 -24.04 8.30 -19.99
N LEU A 228 -23.40 9.44 -19.74
CA LEU A 228 -21.94 9.59 -19.87
C LEU A 228 -21.18 8.75 -18.83
N ARG A 229 -21.65 8.71 -17.57
CA ARG A 229 -21.09 7.80 -16.56
C ARG A 229 -21.23 6.31 -16.93
N ASN A 230 -22.35 5.94 -17.55
CA ASN A 230 -22.52 4.58 -18.07
C ASN A 230 -21.59 4.30 -19.26
N ALA A 231 -21.36 5.28 -20.12
CA ALA A 231 -20.39 5.18 -21.21
C ALA A 231 -18.96 4.99 -20.67
N LEU A 232 -18.55 5.74 -19.64
CA LEU A 232 -17.26 5.55 -18.97
C LEU A 232 -17.10 4.14 -18.39
N SER A 233 -18.13 3.61 -17.72
CA SER A 233 -18.11 2.24 -17.18
C SER A 233 -18.02 1.18 -18.27
N THR A 234 -18.72 1.39 -19.39
CA THR A 234 -18.70 0.49 -20.55
C THR A 234 -17.34 0.49 -21.23
N LEU A 235 -16.79 1.67 -21.52
CA LEU A 235 -15.47 1.83 -22.14
C LEU A 235 -14.35 1.34 -21.22
N SER A 236 -14.44 1.56 -19.91
CA SER A 236 -13.50 1.01 -18.93
C SER A 236 -13.54 -0.52 -18.93
N SER A 237 -14.74 -1.11 -19.02
CA SER A 237 -14.90 -2.57 -19.15
C SER A 237 -14.31 -3.08 -20.46
N GLU A 238 -14.48 -2.34 -21.57
CA GLU A 238 -13.89 -2.64 -22.88
C GLU A 238 -12.36 -2.63 -22.79
N PHE A 239 -11.78 -1.60 -22.19
CA PHE A 239 -10.33 -1.46 -21.98
C PHE A 239 -9.75 -2.63 -21.17
N TYR A 240 -10.34 -2.96 -20.01
CA TYR A 240 -9.87 -4.09 -19.18
C TYR A 240 -10.19 -5.47 -19.76
N THR A 241 -11.09 -5.54 -20.75
CA THR A 241 -11.31 -6.77 -21.51
C THR A 241 -10.21 -6.94 -22.54
N LEU A 242 -9.79 -5.86 -23.19
CA LEU A 242 -8.72 -5.87 -24.19
C LEU A 242 -7.33 -6.06 -23.55
N ILE A 243 -7.07 -5.34 -22.46
CA ILE A 243 -5.82 -5.38 -21.69
C ILE A 243 -6.13 -6.02 -20.32
N PRO A 244 -5.78 -7.30 -20.09
CA PRO A 244 -6.04 -7.97 -18.83
C PRO A 244 -5.35 -7.27 -17.66
N HIS A 245 -6.10 -7.02 -16.58
CA HIS A 245 -5.60 -6.40 -15.36
C HIS A 245 -5.95 -7.25 -14.14
N ASP A 246 -5.03 -7.32 -13.18
CA ASP A 246 -5.27 -7.96 -11.88
C ASP A 246 -5.82 -6.93 -10.88
N PHE A 247 -7.07 -7.09 -10.49
CA PHE A 247 -7.72 -6.28 -9.44
C PHE A 247 -7.92 -7.07 -8.14
N GLY A 248 -7.33 -8.26 -7.99
CA GLY A 248 -7.58 -9.17 -6.88
C GLY A 248 -9.08 -9.43 -6.72
N ARG A 249 -9.60 -9.37 -5.48
CA ARG A 249 -11.05 -9.45 -5.20
C ARG A 249 -11.77 -8.10 -5.27
N SER A 250 -11.08 -7.01 -5.65
CA SER A 250 -11.70 -5.70 -5.77
C SER A 250 -12.43 -5.53 -7.11
N LEU A 251 -13.42 -4.62 -7.12
CA LEU A 251 -14.14 -4.22 -8.33
C LEU A 251 -13.17 -3.49 -9.27
N PRO A 252 -13.11 -3.83 -10.58
CA PRO A 252 -12.27 -3.07 -11.51
C PRO A 252 -12.70 -1.59 -11.55
N PRO A 253 -11.78 -0.63 -11.37
CA PRO A 253 -12.11 0.77 -11.20
C PRO A 253 -12.50 1.42 -12.54
N VAL A 254 -13.56 2.23 -12.56
CA VAL A 254 -13.92 3.03 -13.74
C VAL A 254 -12.85 4.10 -13.97
N ILE A 255 -12.36 4.21 -15.21
CA ILE A 255 -11.45 5.28 -15.65
C ILE A 255 -12.31 6.54 -15.77
N ALA A 256 -12.30 7.35 -14.71
CA ALA A 256 -13.28 8.43 -14.52
C ALA A 256 -12.64 9.82 -14.46
N THR A 257 -11.31 9.92 -14.52
CA THR A 257 -10.58 11.18 -14.49
C THR A 257 -9.46 11.19 -15.54
N MET A 258 -9.00 12.38 -15.93
CA MET A 258 -7.84 12.52 -16.83
C MET A 258 -6.55 11.94 -16.21
N ALA A 259 -6.43 11.92 -14.89
CA ALA A 259 -5.31 11.29 -14.20
C ALA A 259 -5.33 9.76 -14.35
N ASP A 260 -6.50 9.13 -14.24
CA ASP A 260 -6.67 7.69 -14.49
C ASP A 260 -6.34 7.35 -15.95
N LEU A 261 -6.81 8.19 -16.89
CA LEU A 261 -6.51 8.05 -18.32
C LEU A 261 -5.00 8.10 -18.58
N LYS A 262 -4.29 9.08 -17.98
CA LYS A 262 -2.84 9.24 -18.13
C LYS A 262 -2.08 7.99 -17.65
N LEU A 263 -2.45 7.44 -16.50
CA LEU A 263 -1.84 6.20 -16.00
C LEU A 263 -2.03 5.02 -16.96
N LYS A 264 -3.17 4.95 -17.67
CA LYS A 264 -3.42 3.91 -18.68
C LYS A 264 -2.68 4.14 -19.99
N LEU A 265 -2.38 5.39 -20.34
CA LEU A 265 -1.50 5.71 -21.46
C LEU A 265 -0.06 5.29 -21.19
N GLU A 266 0.46 5.65 -20.02
CA GLU A 266 1.81 5.24 -19.58
C GLU A 266 1.93 3.70 -19.59
N LEU A 267 0.88 2.98 -19.21
CA LEU A 267 0.84 1.52 -19.31
C LEU A 267 1.00 1.00 -20.75
N LEU A 268 0.27 1.56 -21.73
CA LEU A 268 0.39 1.13 -23.13
C LEU A 268 1.77 1.45 -23.71
N GLU A 269 2.39 2.53 -23.28
CA GLU A 269 3.76 2.89 -23.66
C GLU A 269 4.78 1.86 -23.15
N VAL A 270 4.68 1.46 -21.87
CA VAL A 270 5.56 0.42 -21.31
C VAL A 270 5.34 -0.93 -22.03
N LEU A 271 4.09 -1.29 -22.35
CA LEU A 271 3.78 -2.50 -23.12
C LEU A 271 4.38 -2.45 -24.53
N SER A 272 4.31 -1.30 -25.22
CA SER A 272 4.93 -1.13 -26.54
C SER A 272 6.46 -1.20 -26.50
N ASN A 273 7.09 -0.64 -25.47
CA ASN A 273 8.55 -0.75 -25.29
C ASN A 273 8.99 -2.18 -24.97
N LEU A 274 8.17 -2.94 -24.25
CA LEU A 274 8.43 -4.35 -23.96
C LEU A 274 8.34 -5.23 -25.22
N GLU A 275 7.36 -4.98 -26.09
CA GLU A 275 7.23 -5.61 -27.41
C GLU A 275 8.52 -5.41 -28.24
N ILE A 276 9.00 -4.16 -28.28
CA ILE A 276 10.23 -3.81 -29.00
C ILE A 276 11.46 -4.52 -28.42
N SER A 277 11.59 -4.53 -27.09
CA SER A 277 12.70 -5.20 -26.41
C SER A 277 12.77 -6.68 -26.80
N GLN A 278 11.64 -7.38 -26.83
CA GLN A 278 11.58 -8.78 -27.27
C GLN A 278 11.90 -8.97 -28.74
N LYS A 279 11.41 -8.07 -29.61
CA LYS A 279 11.75 -8.09 -31.03
C LYS A 279 13.26 -7.98 -31.23
N LEU A 280 13.92 -7.06 -30.53
CA LEU A 280 15.37 -6.88 -30.59
C LEU A 280 16.13 -8.10 -30.06
N GLN A 281 15.67 -8.71 -28.96
CA GLN A 281 16.26 -9.94 -28.42
C GLN A 281 16.23 -11.07 -29.46
N LYS A 282 15.12 -11.17 -30.20
CA LYS A 282 14.94 -12.17 -31.25
C LYS A 282 15.85 -11.90 -32.46
N GLU A 283 15.89 -10.66 -32.95
CA GLU A 283 16.79 -10.26 -34.03
C GLU A 283 18.27 -10.58 -33.70
N GLU A 284 18.68 -10.39 -32.44
CA GLU A 284 20.04 -10.72 -31.99
C GLU A 284 20.28 -12.23 -31.89
N ALA A 285 19.28 -12.99 -31.47
CA ALA A 285 19.36 -14.45 -31.35
C ALA A 285 19.46 -15.17 -32.72
N GLU A 286 18.94 -14.55 -33.79
CA GLU A 286 18.98 -15.08 -35.16
C GLU A 286 20.33 -14.84 -35.87
N LYS A 287 21.20 -13.98 -35.34
CA LYS A 287 22.54 -13.74 -35.91
C LYS A 287 23.43 -14.98 -35.78
N PRO A 288 24.27 -15.29 -36.80
CA PRO A 288 25.20 -16.41 -36.74
C PRO A 288 26.18 -16.23 -35.57
N LYS A 289 26.26 -17.22 -34.69
CA LYS A 289 27.08 -17.19 -33.46
C LYS A 289 28.58 -17.26 -33.80
N GLU A 290 29.18 -16.13 -34.16
CA GLU A 290 30.64 -16.00 -34.19
C GLU A 290 31.17 -15.66 -32.79
N ARG A 291 31.83 -16.64 -32.17
CA ARG A 291 32.51 -16.59 -30.85
C ARG A 291 31.60 -16.38 -29.63
N SER A 292 32.08 -16.81 -28.46
CA SER A 292 31.40 -16.65 -27.17
C SER A 292 31.44 -15.19 -26.72
N ILE A 293 30.37 -14.45 -26.98
CA ILE A 293 30.18 -13.04 -26.55
C ILE A 293 29.50 -13.04 -25.17
N HIS A 294 29.91 -12.13 -24.28
CA HIS A 294 29.32 -11.98 -22.94
C HIS A 294 27.87 -11.45 -23.03
N SER A 295 26.99 -11.83 -22.10
CA SER A 295 25.55 -11.46 -22.13
C SER A 295 25.31 -9.95 -22.15
N LEU A 296 26.07 -9.16 -21.37
CA LEU A 296 25.99 -7.69 -21.38
C LEU A 296 26.41 -7.08 -22.72
N ASP A 297 27.38 -7.68 -23.41
CA ASP A 297 27.83 -7.19 -24.71
C ASP A 297 26.73 -7.43 -25.76
N MET A 298 25.99 -8.54 -25.66
CA MET A 298 24.81 -8.78 -26.49
C MET A 298 23.71 -7.75 -26.23
N HIS A 299 23.40 -7.46 -24.96
CA HIS A 299 22.41 -6.45 -24.60
C HIS A 299 22.82 -5.06 -25.11
N TYR A 300 24.09 -4.69 -24.99
CA TYR A 300 24.62 -3.45 -25.52
C TYR A 300 24.44 -3.35 -27.05
N ASN A 301 24.78 -4.41 -27.79
CA ASN A 301 24.60 -4.44 -29.25
C ASN A 301 23.13 -4.26 -29.67
N MET A 302 22.19 -4.80 -28.89
CA MET A 302 20.75 -4.62 -29.15
C MET A 302 20.28 -3.16 -29.01
N LEU A 303 20.96 -2.35 -28.19
CA LEU A 303 20.62 -0.94 -28.00
C LEU A 303 21.00 -0.07 -29.21
N LYS A 304 21.80 -0.59 -30.16
CA LYS A 304 22.21 0.12 -31.38
C LYS A 304 22.69 1.57 -31.10
N THR A 305 23.37 1.75 -29.97
CA THR A 305 23.79 3.05 -29.46
C THR A 305 25.20 2.91 -28.90
N ASP A 306 26.10 3.75 -29.39
CA ASP A 306 27.45 3.83 -28.87
C ASP A 306 27.47 4.66 -27.59
N MET A 307 28.09 4.13 -26.53
CA MET A 307 28.19 4.79 -25.22
C MET A 307 29.63 4.91 -24.77
N GLU A 308 30.03 6.13 -24.43
CA GLU A 308 31.38 6.44 -23.95
C GLU A 308 31.29 7.20 -22.63
N LEU A 309 32.18 6.87 -21.68
CA LEU A 309 32.24 7.60 -20.41
C LEU A 309 32.73 9.03 -20.65
N LEU A 310 31.95 10.02 -20.23
CA LEU A 310 32.38 11.41 -20.28
C LEU A 310 33.39 11.67 -19.15
N ASN A 311 34.61 12.08 -19.52
CA ASN A 311 35.67 12.34 -18.55
C ASN A 311 35.34 13.57 -17.68
N ARG A 312 35.39 13.40 -16.36
CA ARG A 312 35.06 14.43 -15.35
C ARG A 312 35.91 15.71 -15.44
N CYS A 313 37.08 15.64 -16.05
CA CYS A 313 37.99 16.78 -16.19
C CYS A 313 37.64 17.69 -17.39
N THR A 314 36.79 17.24 -18.32
CA THR A 314 36.46 18.02 -19.52
C THR A 314 35.51 19.17 -19.18
N GLU A 315 35.57 20.25 -19.95
CA GLU A 315 34.66 21.37 -19.75
C GLU A 315 33.21 20.97 -20.03
N GLU A 316 32.99 20.08 -21.00
CA GLU A 316 31.69 19.48 -21.32
C GLU A 316 31.04 18.81 -20.10
N TYR A 317 31.80 18.02 -19.32
CA TYR A 317 31.30 17.41 -18.09
C TYR A 317 30.93 18.47 -17.05
N LYS A 318 31.79 19.48 -16.85
CA LYS A 318 31.56 20.56 -15.88
C LYS A 318 30.34 21.40 -16.23
N ILE A 319 30.08 21.66 -17.51
CA ILE A 319 28.86 22.33 -17.99
C ILE A 319 27.62 21.50 -17.60
N ILE A 320 27.65 20.19 -17.84
CA ILE A 320 26.53 19.29 -17.48
C ILE A 320 26.35 19.23 -15.96
N GLU A 321 27.43 19.15 -15.19
CA GLU A 321 27.39 19.18 -13.72
C GLU A 321 26.79 20.50 -13.19
N ARG A 322 27.19 21.64 -13.77
CA ARG A 322 26.57 22.94 -13.44
C ARG A 322 25.11 22.99 -13.83
N PHE A 323 24.75 22.44 -15.00
CA PHE A 323 23.36 22.37 -15.45
C PHE A 323 22.49 21.56 -14.50
N ILE A 324 22.98 20.40 -14.04
CA ILE A 324 22.32 19.55 -13.03
C ILE A 324 22.12 20.31 -11.72
N ASN A 325 23.19 20.94 -11.21
CA ASN A 325 23.16 21.60 -9.91
C ASN A 325 22.27 22.85 -9.89
N LYS A 326 22.31 23.69 -10.94
CA LYS A 326 21.59 24.96 -10.98
C LYS A 326 20.12 24.84 -11.35
N THR A 327 19.75 23.79 -12.09
CA THR A 327 18.37 23.58 -12.55
C THR A 327 17.58 22.53 -11.77
N ASN A 328 18.11 22.15 -10.59
CA ASN A 328 17.40 21.33 -9.62
C ASN A 328 16.64 22.19 -8.58
N SER A 329 15.57 21.67 -7.99
CA SER A 329 14.73 22.37 -7.00
C SER A 329 15.28 22.40 -5.56
N GLY A 330 16.59 22.26 -5.37
CA GLY A 330 17.25 22.48 -4.08
C GLY A 330 17.83 21.24 -3.36
N SER A 331 17.69 20.03 -3.90
CA SER A 331 18.39 18.84 -3.38
C SER A 331 19.76 18.70 -4.04
N LYS A 332 20.80 18.28 -3.30
CA LYS A 332 22.07 17.90 -3.94
C LYS A 332 21.90 16.50 -4.53
N LEU A 333 21.95 16.38 -5.85
CA LEU A 333 21.86 15.10 -6.55
C LEU A 333 23.25 14.52 -6.72
N GLN A 334 23.40 13.22 -6.49
CA GLN A 334 24.68 12.54 -6.73
C GLN A 334 24.73 12.09 -8.18
N ILE A 335 25.71 12.59 -8.93
CA ILE A 335 25.96 12.14 -10.30
C ILE A 335 26.72 10.81 -10.22
N LYS A 336 26.09 9.69 -10.60
CA LYS A 336 26.76 8.39 -10.70
C LYS A 336 27.64 8.35 -11.95
N THR A 337 27.00 8.51 -13.10
CA THR A 337 27.64 8.35 -14.41
C THR A 337 27.04 9.33 -15.42
N VAL A 338 27.91 9.92 -16.24
CA VAL A 338 27.51 10.66 -17.45
C VAL A 338 28.14 9.95 -18.63
N LEU A 339 27.31 9.42 -19.52
CA LEU A 339 27.74 8.79 -20.77
C LEU A 339 27.43 9.72 -21.93
N LYS A 340 28.39 9.90 -22.82
CA LYS A 340 28.16 10.43 -24.15
C LYS A 340 27.56 9.31 -24.99
N ILE A 341 26.43 9.60 -25.63
CA ILE A 341 25.72 8.62 -26.46
C ILE A 341 25.67 9.08 -27.90
N THR A 342 25.87 8.15 -28.84
CA THR A 342 25.76 8.40 -30.27
C THR A 342 24.94 7.31 -30.91
N ARG A 343 23.90 7.70 -31.66
CA ARG A 343 23.03 6.78 -32.38
C ARG A 343 23.30 6.91 -33.88
N PRO A 344 23.78 5.85 -34.56
CA PRO A 344 24.07 5.92 -36.00
C PRO A 344 22.86 6.36 -36.84
N ASP A 345 21.66 5.92 -36.48
CA ASP A 345 20.42 6.25 -37.19
C ASP A 345 20.10 7.75 -37.21
N GLU A 346 20.62 8.52 -36.25
CA GLU A 346 20.39 9.97 -36.14
C GLU A 346 21.28 10.78 -37.10
N GLU A 347 22.19 10.15 -37.83
CA GLU A 347 22.93 10.80 -38.91
C GLU A 347 21.99 11.31 -40.01
N ALA A 348 20.89 10.58 -40.26
CA ALA A 348 19.83 11.02 -41.17
C ALA A 348 19.08 12.28 -40.71
N HIS A 349 19.23 12.69 -39.44
CA HIS A 349 18.61 13.92 -38.91
C HIS A 349 19.46 15.16 -39.20
N LEU A 350 20.74 15.01 -39.58
CA LEU A 350 21.69 16.12 -39.71
C LEU A 350 21.18 17.24 -40.62
N ASP A 351 20.56 16.90 -41.75
CA ASP A 351 20.04 17.89 -42.70
C ASP A 351 18.98 18.80 -42.05
N VAL A 352 18.07 18.21 -41.27
CA VAL A 352 17.00 18.98 -40.60
C VAL A 352 17.56 19.73 -39.40
N LEU A 353 18.43 19.11 -38.60
CA LEU A 353 19.11 19.75 -37.47
C LEU A 353 19.87 20.99 -37.94
N GLN A 354 20.70 20.89 -38.97
CA GLN A 354 21.49 22.01 -39.48
C GLN A 354 20.65 23.09 -40.19
N SER A 355 19.46 22.73 -40.69
CA SER A 355 18.55 23.69 -41.34
C SER A 355 17.84 24.65 -40.39
N LEU A 356 17.80 24.32 -39.09
CA LEU A 356 17.12 25.10 -38.06
C LEU A 356 18.13 25.74 -37.13
N ASP A 357 17.81 26.91 -36.61
CA ASP A 357 18.61 27.60 -35.60
C ASP A 357 18.08 27.32 -34.19
N ASN A 358 18.62 28.03 -33.19
CA ASN A 358 18.17 27.96 -31.79
C ASN A 358 18.26 26.54 -31.19
N HIS A 359 19.44 25.94 -31.34
CA HIS A 359 19.79 24.67 -30.71
C HIS A 359 19.94 24.82 -29.20
N LYS A 360 19.18 24.03 -28.45
CA LYS A 360 19.30 23.95 -27.00
C LYS A 360 19.51 22.53 -26.52
N LEU A 361 20.42 22.36 -25.57
CA LEU A 361 20.57 21.11 -24.84
C LEU A 361 19.50 21.03 -23.74
N LEU A 362 18.54 20.13 -23.88
CA LEU A 362 17.37 20.05 -23.00
C LEU A 362 17.20 18.66 -22.38
N TRP A 363 16.60 18.64 -21.19
CA TRP A 363 16.32 17.44 -20.41
C TRP A 363 15.09 16.69 -20.93
N HIS A 364 15.22 15.38 -21.06
CA HIS A 364 14.12 14.44 -21.22
C HIS A 364 14.19 13.35 -20.16
N GLY A 365 13.11 13.14 -19.43
CA GLY A 365 12.99 12.08 -18.42
C GLY A 365 11.95 11.05 -18.83
N SER A 366 12.22 9.78 -18.54
CA SER A 366 11.30 8.67 -18.80
C SER A 366 11.51 7.58 -17.75
N ARG A 367 10.56 6.64 -17.63
CA ARG A 367 10.71 5.45 -16.78
C ARG A 367 11.87 4.59 -17.28
N LEU A 368 12.55 3.89 -16.37
CA LEU A 368 13.73 3.09 -16.69
C LEU A 368 13.41 2.00 -17.73
N SER A 369 12.24 1.36 -17.63
CA SER A 369 11.77 0.34 -18.59
C SER A 369 11.69 0.83 -20.06
N ASN A 370 11.58 2.14 -20.29
CA ASN A 370 11.45 2.71 -21.62
C ASN A 370 12.80 2.90 -22.33
N PHE A 371 13.92 2.89 -21.59
CA PHE A 371 15.23 3.24 -22.14
C PHE A 371 15.76 2.23 -23.16
N VAL A 372 15.40 0.95 -23.06
CA VAL A 372 15.72 -0.03 -24.11
C VAL A 372 15.13 0.41 -25.46
N GLY A 373 13.87 0.82 -25.47
CA GLY A 373 13.18 1.31 -26.67
C GLY A 373 13.73 2.65 -27.16
N ILE A 374 14.02 3.58 -26.24
CA ILE A 374 14.54 4.91 -26.58
C ILE A 374 15.96 4.83 -27.16
N LEU A 375 16.84 4.03 -26.59
CA LEU A 375 18.21 3.90 -27.10
C LEU A 375 18.23 3.14 -28.43
N SER A 376 17.44 2.07 -28.57
CA SER A 376 17.41 1.30 -29.82
C SER A 376 16.74 2.03 -31.00
N GLN A 377 15.68 2.80 -30.77
CA GLN A 377 14.88 3.40 -31.86
C GLN A 377 14.83 4.92 -31.84
N GLY A 378 15.30 5.57 -30.78
CA GLY A 378 15.19 7.00 -30.55
C GLY A 378 13.88 7.40 -29.89
N LEU A 379 13.74 8.69 -29.58
CA LEU A 379 12.48 9.23 -29.08
C LEU A 379 11.39 9.16 -30.16
N ARG A 380 10.17 8.82 -29.75
CA ARG A 380 9.01 8.59 -30.64
C ARG A 380 7.87 9.50 -30.27
N ILE A 381 7.19 10.03 -31.29
CA ILE A 381 5.97 10.80 -31.11
C ILE A 381 4.82 9.82 -30.87
N ALA A 382 3.89 10.18 -29.99
CA ALA A 382 2.71 9.40 -29.70
C ALA A 382 1.94 9.05 -30.98
N PRO A 383 1.42 7.82 -31.11
CA PRO A 383 0.76 7.37 -32.32
C PRO A 383 -0.55 8.15 -32.59
N PRO A 384 -1.02 8.25 -33.84
CA PRO A 384 -2.23 9.00 -34.20
C PRO A 384 -3.49 8.60 -33.43
N GLU A 385 -3.58 7.34 -33.03
CA GLU A 385 -4.70 6.71 -32.30
C GLU A 385 -4.70 7.06 -30.80
N ALA A 386 -3.58 7.55 -30.25
CA ALA A 386 -3.52 7.96 -28.86
C ALA A 386 -4.48 9.14 -28.58
N PRO A 387 -5.14 9.22 -27.40
CA PRO A 387 -5.94 10.38 -27.02
C PRO A 387 -5.14 11.68 -27.10
N LYS A 388 -5.85 12.78 -27.39
CA LYS A 388 -5.29 14.13 -27.32
C LYS A 388 -4.96 14.52 -25.87
N ASN A 389 -5.76 14.03 -24.93
CA ASN A 389 -5.64 14.37 -23.51
C ASN A 389 -4.51 13.59 -22.85
N GLY A 390 -3.64 14.34 -22.16
CA GLY A 390 -2.35 13.86 -21.65
C GLY A 390 -1.17 14.64 -22.24
N TYR A 391 -1.36 15.31 -23.39
CA TYR A 391 -0.35 16.12 -24.08
C TYR A 391 -0.78 17.59 -24.11
N GLN A 392 -0.26 18.38 -23.18
CA GLN A 392 -0.71 19.76 -22.95
C GLN A 392 -0.58 20.67 -24.20
N PHE A 393 0.40 20.41 -25.06
CA PHE A 393 0.67 21.17 -26.29
C PHE A 393 0.58 20.31 -27.56
N GLY A 394 -0.17 19.22 -27.50
CA GLY A 394 -0.31 18.27 -28.60
C GLY A 394 0.79 17.22 -28.70
N LYS A 395 0.63 16.30 -29.64
CA LYS A 395 1.54 15.15 -29.81
C LYS A 395 2.87 15.62 -30.39
N GLY A 396 3.93 15.47 -29.60
CA GLY A 396 5.30 15.83 -29.97
C GLY A 396 6.29 15.24 -28.98
N LEU A 397 7.57 15.58 -29.14
CA LEU A 397 8.63 15.24 -28.21
C LEU A 397 8.78 16.39 -27.20
N TYR A 398 8.64 16.08 -25.92
CA TYR A 398 8.65 17.06 -24.83
C TYR A 398 10.01 17.10 -24.14
N PHE A 399 10.49 18.31 -23.93
CA PHE A 399 11.76 18.61 -23.26
C PHE A 399 11.58 19.75 -22.24
N ALA A 400 12.46 19.81 -21.26
CA ALA A 400 12.52 20.89 -20.28
C ALA A 400 13.95 21.44 -20.16
N ASP A 401 14.05 22.72 -19.84
CA ASP A 401 15.30 23.36 -19.45
C ASP A 401 15.59 23.21 -17.94
N ALA A 402 14.64 22.65 -17.17
CA ALA A 402 14.78 22.40 -15.75
C ALA A 402 14.88 20.90 -15.43
N LEU A 403 15.99 20.47 -14.82
CA LEU A 403 16.17 19.08 -14.37
C LEU A 403 15.05 18.62 -13.44
N ALA A 404 14.65 19.50 -12.50
CA ALA A 404 13.60 19.19 -11.52
C ALA A 404 12.25 18.80 -12.15
N LYS A 405 12.00 19.22 -13.39
CA LYS A 405 10.80 18.83 -14.14
C LYS A 405 10.94 17.44 -14.73
N SER A 406 11.99 17.23 -15.52
CA SER A 406 12.23 15.97 -16.22
C SER A 406 12.48 14.80 -15.26
N ALA A 407 13.12 15.05 -14.10
CA ALA A 407 13.34 14.04 -13.06
C ALA A 407 12.03 13.40 -12.54
N ASN A 408 10.92 14.14 -12.50
CA ASN A 408 9.63 13.60 -12.04
C ASN A 408 9.08 12.49 -12.95
N TYR A 409 9.50 12.45 -14.22
CA TYR A 409 9.07 11.44 -15.18
C TYR A 409 9.85 10.13 -15.07
N CYS A 410 10.92 10.11 -14.28
CA CYS A 410 11.75 8.91 -14.09
C CYS A 410 11.15 7.94 -13.07
N CYS A 411 10.19 8.39 -12.26
CA CYS A 411 9.51 7.59 -11.23
C CYS A 411 10.48 6.87 -10.25
N ALA A 412 11.64 7.48 -9.94
CA ALA A 412 12.56 6.95 -8.94
C ALA A 412 11.88 6.84 -7.57
N THR A 413 12.25 5.83 -6.78
CA THR A 413 11.63 5.54 -5.48
C THR A 413 12.71 5.34 -4.42
N SER A 414 12.36 5.38 -3.14
CA SER A 414 13.32 5.06 -2.08
C SER A 414 13.89 3.64 -2.16
N GLN A 415 13.17 2.71 -2.81
CA GLN A 415 13.65 1.35 -3.07
C GLN A 415 14.55 1.26 -4.31
N ASN A 416 14.48 2.23 -5.23
CA ASN A 416 15.26 2.29 -6.47
C ASN A 416 15.60 3.75 -6.74
N PRO A 417 16.64 4.27 -6.08
CA PRO A 417 16.89 5.70 -6.06
C PRO A 417 17.68 6.15 -7.30
N THR A 418 18.29 5.25 -8.06
CA THR A 418 18.94 5.61 -9.32
C THR A 418 17.90 5.85 -10.43
N ALA A 419 18.00 6.99 -11.12
CA ALA A 419 17.23 7.24 -12.34
C ALA A 419 18.11 7.76 -13.48
N ILE A 420 17.64 7.49 -14.69
CA ILE A 420 18.35 7.83 -15.93
C ILE A 420 17.57 8.93 -16.64
N LEU A 421 18.30 9.96 -17.08
CA LEU A 421 17.79 11.06 -17.88
C LEU A 421 18.59 11.20 -19.16
N LEU A 422 17.95 11.78 -20.18
CA LEU A 422 18.59 12.13 -21.44
C LEU A 422 18.78 13.64 -21.53
N LEU A 423 19.92 14.04 -22.07
CA LEU A 423 20.16 15.36 -22.62
C LEU A 423 20.21 15.24 -24.14
N ALA A 424 19.35 15.99 -24.80
CA ALA A 424 19.26 16.02 -26.25
C ALA A 424 19.55 17.42 -26.78
N ASP A 425 20.25 17.47 -27.90
CA ASP A 425 20.35 18.66 -28.74
C ASP A 425 19.04 18.79 -29.53
N VAL A 426 18.29 19.84 -29.24
CA VAL A 426 16.96 20.08 -29.79
C VAL A 426 17.00 21.36 -30.63
N ALA A 427 16.79 21.21 -31.94
CA ALA A 427 16.69 22.32 -32.88
C ALA A 427 15.29 22.93 -32.83
N LEU A 428 15.15 24.01 -32.05
CA LEU A 428 13.85 24.64 -31.80
C LEU A 428 13.39 25.53 -32.97
N GLY A 429 14.31 26.02 -33.81
CA GLY A 429 14.01 27.00 -34.84
C GLY A 429 13.32 28.23 -34.24
N THR A 430 12.23 28.67 -34.89
CA THR A 430 11.37 29.72 -34.36
C THR A 430 10.25 29.13 -33.48
N PRO A 431 10.28 29.29 -32.14
CA PRO A 431 9.28 28.69 -31.26
C PRO A 431 8.01 29.55 -31.15
N TYR A 432 6.84 28.89 -31.17
CA TYR A 432 5.57 29.48 -30.78
C TYR A 432 5.49 29.58 -29.26
N LYS A 433 5.61 30.79 -28.71
CA LYS A 433 5.56 31.03 -27.26
C LYS A 433 4.11 31.18 -26.79
N THR A 434 3.70 30.36 -25.82
CA THR A 434 2.35 30.44 -25.23
C THR A 434 2.37 30.35 -23.71
N PRO A 435 1.63 31.22 -22.99
CA PRO A 435 1.46 31.13 -21.54
C PRO A 435 0.40 30.09 -21.12
N ASN A 436 -0.45 29.64 -22.07
CA ASN A 436 -1.59 28.76 -21.85
C ASN A 436 -1.37 27.41 -22.55
N GLY A 437 -1.88 26.32 -21.96
CA GLY A 437 -1.88 24.99 -22.57
C GLY A 437 -2.90 24.89 -23.69
N GLU A 438 -2.55 25.36 -24.90
CA GLU A 438 -3.34 25.13 -26.11
C GLU A 438 -2.85 23.84 -26.79
N TYR A 439 -3.76 22.91 -27.08
CA TYR A 439 -3.45 21.72 -27.85
C TYR A 439 -3.15 22.12 -29.31
N LEU A 440 -1.91 21.93 -29.75
CA LEU A 440 -1.44 22.33 -31.08
C LEU A 440 -0.90 21.12 -31.84
N ASP A 441 -1.31 20.96 -33.09
CA ASP A 441 -0.68 19.99 -33.99
C ASP A 441 0.41 20.67 -34.83
N TYR A 442 1.29 19.85 -35.42
CA TYR A 442 2.38 20.37 -36.25
C TYR A 442 1.89 21.23 -37.42
N LYS A 443 0.74 20.90 -38.00
CA LYS A 443 0.21 21.62 -39.16
C LYS A 443 -0.18 23.03 -38.77
N VAL A 444 -0.85 23.21 -37.63
CA VAL A 444 -1.21 24.52 -37.08
C VAL A 444 0.04 25.32 -36.74
N VAL A 445 1.00 24.71 -36.03
CA VAL A 445 2.24 25.40 -35.64
C VAL A 445 3.04 25.86 -36.86
N LYS A 446 3.22 24.99 -37.86
CA LYS A 446 4.03 25.30 -39.04
C LYS A 446 3.30 26.19 -40.05
N LYS A 447 2.03 25.92 -40.34
CA LYS A 447 1.27 26.59 -41.40
C LYS A 447 0.59 27.88 -40.91
N ASP A 448 -0.03 27.86 -39.75
CA ASP A 448 -0.87 28.97 -39.27
C ASP A 448 -0.06 29.95 -38.40
N ARG A 449 0.96 29.45 -37.69
CA ARG A 449 1.84 30.28 -36.84
C ARG A 449 3.22 30.56 -37.46
N GLY A 450 3.62 29.82 -38.50
CA GLY A 450 4.94 29.96 -39.12
C GLY A 450 6.11 29.51 -38.23
N CYS A 451 5.85 28.70 -37.21
CA CYS A 451 6.83 28.28 -36.19
C CYS A 451 7.30 26.83 -36.41
N ASP A 452 8.43 26.46 -35.81
CA ASP A 452 9.05 25.13 -35.92
C ASP A 452 8.87 24.25 -34.67
N SER A 453 8.57 24.89 -33.54
CA SER A 453 8.39 24.26 -32.24
C SER A 453 7.40 25.05 -31.39
N THR A 454 6.99 24.50 -30.24
CA THR A 454 6.18 25.21 -29.23
C THR A 454 7.00 25.38 -27.96
N HIS A 455 6.94 26.57 -27.37
CA HIS A 455 7.54 26.91 -26.08
C HIS A 455 6.44 27.31 -25.10
N GLY A 456 6.08 26.39 -24.22
CA GLY A 456 5.20 26.64 -23.09
C GLY A 456 5.93 27.41 -22.00
N LEU A 457 5.49 28.63 -21.71
CA LEU A 457 6.17 29.53 -20.77
C LEU A 457 5.88 29.14 -19.32
N GLY A 458 6.93 28.90 -18.55
CA GLY A 458 6.92 28.58 -17.13
C GLY A 458 7.08 29.80 -16.22
N ARG A 459 6.73 29.64 -14.94
CA ARG A 459 6.95 30.63 -13.88
C ARG A 459 8.38 30.65 -13.35
N MET A 460 9.08 29.53 -13.42
CA MET A 460 10.48 29.35 -13.01
C MET A 460 11.30 29.02 -14.25
N VAL A 461 12.24 29.89 -14.59
CA VAL A 461 13.08 29.76 -15.79
C VAL A 461 14.55 29.89 -15.43
N PRO A 462 15.46 29.16 -16.10
CA PRO A 462 16.89 29.36 -15.92
C PRO A 462 17.28 30.78 -16.35
N ALA A 463 18.17 31.41 -15.57
CA ALA A 463 18.66 32.75 -15.85
C ALA A 463 19.42 32.80 -17.20
N GLU A 464 18.93 33.60 -18.16
CA GLU A 464 19.47 33.66 -19.52
C GLU A 464 20.91 34.21 -19.57
N ASP A 465 21.27 35.08 -18.62
CA ASP A 465 22.62 35.62 -18.45
C ASP A 465 23.65 34.58 -17.99
N GLU A 466 23.19 33.43 -17.51
CA GLU A 466 24.02 32.31 -17.05
C GLU A 466 24.04 31.13 -18.04
N TYR A 467 23.53 31.32 -19.27
CA TYR A 467 23.58 30.27 -20.29
C TYR A 467 25.02 29.99 -20.71
N GLU A 468 25.29 28.72 -20.95
CA GLU A 468 26.59 28.25 -21.42
C GLU A 468 26.43 27.68 -22.83
N THR A 469 27.54 27.52 -23.57
CA THR A 469 27.51 27.00 -24.93
C THR A 469 28.54 25.89 -25.06
N LEU A 470 28.14 24.76 -25.65
CA LEU A 470 29.05 23.69 -26.00
C LEU A 470 29.97 24.11 -27.16
N VAL A 471 31.06 23.35 -27.38
CA VAL A 471 32.07 23.67 -28.40
C VAL A 471 31.51 23.72 -29.82
N ASP A 472 30.42 23.01 -30.07
CA ASP A 472 29.70 22.93 -31.34
C ASP A 472 28.58 23.98 -31.49
N GLY A 473 28.43 24.90 -30.53
CA GLY A 473 27.48 26.01 -30.60
C GLY A 473 26.10 25.74 -29.98
N VAL A 474 25.86 24.54 -29.44
CA VAL A 474 24.59 24.20 -28.77
C VAL A 474 24.49 24.94 -27.43
N VAL A 475 23.38 25.64 -27.19
CA VAL A 475 23.15 26.42 -25.96
C VAL A 475 22.66 25.51 -24.83
N VAL A 476 23.33 25.55 -23.69
CA VAL A 476 22.95 24.86 -22.46
C VAL A 476 22.34 25.88 -21.49
N PRO A 477 21.04 25.77 -21.14
CA PRO A 477 20.39 26.69 -20.21
C PRO A 477 20.78 26.38 -18.76
N ALA A 478 22.09 26.34 -18.46
CA ALA A 478 22.69 26.07 -17.16
C ALA A 478 22.62 27.28 -16.21
N GLY A 479 21.48 27.96 -16.19
CA GLY A 479 21.22 29.10 -15.31
C GLY A 479 20.50 28.73 -14.04
N THR A 480 20.71 29.52 -12.99
CA THR A 480 19.96 29.38 -11.73
C THR A 480 18.47 29.66 -11.99
N LEU A 481 17.58 28.79 -11.50
CA LEU A 481 16.13 28.96 -11.69
C LEU A 481 15.62 30.21 -10.96
N LYS A 482 15.09 31.17 -11.72
CA LYS A 482 14.50 32.43 -11.22
C LYS A 482 13.00 32.51 -11.55
N PRO A 483 12.19 33.11 -10.68
CA PRO A 483 10.79 33.38 -10.99
C PRO A 483 10.66 34.49 -12.05
N VAL A 484 9.72 34.34 -12.98
CA VAL A 484 9.40 35.34 -14.02
C VAL A 484 8.40 36.36 -13.45
N GLU A 485 8.60 37.65 -13.75
CA GLU A 485 7.66 38.72 -13.35
C GLU A 485 6.35 38.64 -14.16
N GLY A 486 5.25 38.34 -13.47
CA GLY A 486 3.90 38.23 -14.05
C GLY A 486 3.14 36.99 -13.56
N ASN A 487 1.80 37.07 -13.48
CA ASN A 487 0.95 35.98 -12.97
C ASN A 487 0.11 35.33 -14.08
N SER A 488 0.54 35.45 -15.34
CA SER A 488 -0.21 35.00 -16.52
C SER A 488 0.17 33.59 -17.00
N GLN A 489 1.28 33.01 -16.53
CA GLN A 489 1.72 31.66 -16.91
C GLN A 489 1.04 30.58 -16.09
N HIS A 490 0.58 29.51 -16.74
CA HIS A 490 -0.03 28.34 -16.09
C HIS A 490 0.98 27.26 -15.68
N LEU A 491 2.14 27.19 -16.35
CA LEU A 491 3.17 26.19 -16.09
C LEU A 491 4.14 26.62 -14.98
N LEU A 492 4.64 25.66 -14.20
CA LEU A 492 5.69 25.93 -13.21
C LEU A 492 7.07 26.13 -13.86
N TYR A 493 7.47 25.27 -14.79
CA TYR A 493 8.72 25.38 -15.56
C TYR A 493 8.41 25.37 -17.06
N ASN A 494 9.35 25.85 -17.89
CA ASN A 494 9.19 25.84 -19.34
C ASN A 494 8.97 24.41 -19.89
N GLU A 495 8.34 24.33 -21.06
CA GLU A 495 8.28 23.13 -21.89
C GLU A 495 8.64 23.50 -23.32
N PHE A 496 9.48 22.67 -23.93
CA PHE A 496 9.82 22.76 -25.33
C PHE A 496 9.29 21.53 -26.04
N ILE A 497 8.50 21.74 -27.08
CA ILE A 497 7.83 20.68 -27.82
C ILE A 497 8.26 20.79 -29.28
N VAL A 498 8.84 19.71 -29.80
CA VAL A 498 9.13 19.56 -31.22
C VAL A 498 8.27 18.47 -31.82
N TYR A 499 7.85 18.67 -33.07
CA TYR A 499 6.84 17.82 -33.71
C TYR A 499 7.42 16.91 -34.79
N ARG A 500 8.74 16.93 -34.96
CA ARG A 500 9.51 16.08 -35.88
C ARG A 500 10.64 15.41 -35.10
N ARG A 501 10.91 14.16 -35.43
CA ARG A 501 11.97 13.37 -34.76
C ARG A 501 13.35 13.86 -35.16
N GLU A 502 13.43 14.37 -36.38
CA GLU A 502 14.62 14.90 -37.02
C GLU A 502 15.09 16.23 -36.41
N GLN A 503 14.31 16.85 -35.52
CA GLN A 503 14.72 18.05 -34.75
C GLN A 503 15.51 17.71 -33.48
N VAL A 504 15.75 16.41 -33.22
CA VAL A 504 16.36 15.94 -31.97
C VAL A 504 17.54 15.03 -32.28
N LYS A 505 18.64 15.27 -31.55
CA LYS A 505 19.79 14.38 -31.48
C LYS A 505 20.10 14.07 -30.01
N LEU A 506 20.12 12.79 -29.64
CA LEU A 506 20.49 12.39 -28.28
C LEU A 506 22.01 12.56 -28.09
N ARG A 507 22.43 13.14 -26.95
CA ARG A 507 23.84 13.52 -26.74
C ARG A 507 24.43 12.90 -25.49
N TYR A 508 23.71 12.96 -24.38
CA TYR A 508 24.18 12.41 -23.11
C TYR A 508 23.09 11.62 -22.40
N LEU A 509 23.53 10.57 -21.72
CA LEU A 509 22.75 9.80 -20.77
C LEU A 509 23.34 10.07 -19.39
N VAL A 510 22.51 10.56 -18.48
CA VAL A 510 22.90 10.96 -17.13
C VAL A 510 22.20 10.04 -16.14
N ALA A 511 22.99 9.26 -15.39
CA ALA A 511 22.51 8.49 -14.26
C ALA A 511 22.72 9.28 -12.97
N LEU A 512 21.62 9.62 -12.32
CA LEU A 512 21.59 10.33 -11.05
C LEU A 512 21.11 9.39 -9.97
N ASP A 513 21.74 9.47 -8.81
CA ASP A 513 21.18 8.90 -7.61
C ASP A 513 20.35 9.92 -6.84
N PHE A 514 19.13 9.49 -6.54
CA PHE A 514 18.16 10.19 -5.75
C PHE A 514 18.12 9.63 -4.31
N HIS A 515 19.23 9.08 -3.79
CA HIS A 515 19.42 8.86 -2.34
C HIS A 515 19.10 10.18 -1.62
N ASN A 516 18.21 10.12 -0.63
CA ASN A 516 17.57 11.27 0.04
C ASN A 516 16.40 11.96 -0.68
N LEU A 517 15.89 11.41 -1.79
CA LEU A 517 14.55 11.77 -2.26
C LEU A 517 13.52 10.80 -1.74
N ARG A 518 13.09 11.11 -0.53
CA ARG A 518 11.67 10.96 -0.20
C ARG A 518 10.89 11.67 -1.32
N PHE A 519 10.35 10.93 -2.29
CA PHE A 519 9.20 11.39 -3.08
C PHE A 519 8.03 11.52 -2.10
N GLY A 520 8.05 12.66 -1.39
CA GLY A 520 7.49 12.79 -0.07
C GLY A 520 8.36 13.67 0.83
N TRP A 521 8.79 14.83 0.32
CA TRP A 521 9.18 16.03 1.09
C TRP A 521 9.76 15.75 2.49
N CYS A 522 11.08 15.72 2.63
CA CYS A 522 11.81 16.16 3.83
C CYS A 522 13.31 16.03 3.57
N GLY A 523 14.03 17.14 3.71
CA GLY A 523 15.47 17.24 3.54
C GLY A 523 15.92 18.69 3.66
N LEU A 524 15.34 19.42 4.62
CA LEU A 524 15.91 20.67 5.10
C LEU A 524 16.86 20.29 6.24
N HIS A 525 18.11 20.73 6.19
CA HIS A 525 18.95 20.80 7.38
C HIS A 525 18.32 21.85 8.30
N VAL A 526 17.52 21.41 9.26
CA VAL A 526 16.77 22.32 10.14
C VAL A 526 17.60 22.59 11.39
N GLY A 527 17.87 23.87 11.68
CA GLY A 527 18.52 24.28 12.93
C GLY A 527 17.64 24.07 14.17
N TRP A 528 16.32 24.02 13.99
CA TRP A 528 15.27 23.54 14.92
C TRP A 528 13.89 23.70 14.24
N ALA A 529 12.92 22.83 14.57
CA ALA A 529 11.55 22.89 14.05
C ALA A 529 10.55 22.90 15.21
N THR A 530 9.45 23.64 15.06
CA THR A 530 8.27 23.54 15.94
C THR A 530 7.11 22.97 15.12
N THR A 531 6.56 21.82 15.54
CA THR A 531 5.47 21.12 14.85
C THR A 531 4.19 21.19 15.67
N ALA A 532 3.05 21.44 15.02
CA ALA A 532 1.73 21.26 15.60
C ALA A 532 0.83 20.52 14.61
N THR A 533 0.24 19.41 15.05
CA THR A 533 -0.71 18.62 14.25
C THR A 533 -2.07 18.63 14.92
N VAL A 534 -3.10 19.02 14.19
CA VAL A 534 -4.49 19.05 14.69
C VAL A 534 -5.40 18.20 13.80
N ILE A 535 -6.36 17.48 14.38
CA ILE A 535 -7.25 16.52 13.70
C ILE A 535 -8.71 16.77 14.08
N ASP A 536 -9.64 16.57 13.13
CA ASP A 536 -11.08 16.59 13.36
C ASP A 536 -11.73 15.36 12.72
N VAL A 537 -12.39 14.54 13.54
CA VAL A 537 -13.18 13.39 13.10
C VAL A 537 -14.58 13.47 13.68
N SER A 538 -15.59 13.32 12.82
CA SER A 538 -16.99 13.22 13.25
C SER A 538 -17.65 11.97 12.70
N VAL A 539 -18.05 11.06 13.58
CA VAL A 539 -18.77 9.84 13.21
C VAL A 539 -20.15 10.21 12.68
N GLY A 540 -20.54 9.61 11.56
CA GLY A 540 -21.88 9.77 10.97
C GLY A 540 -22.32 11.21 10.69
N LYS A 541 -21.37 12.13 10.49
CA LYS A 541 -21.60 13.48 9.91
C LYS A 541 -20.80 13.58 8.61
N GLN A 542 -21.46 14.10 7.59
CA GLN A 542 -20.83 14.47 6.33
C GLN A 542 -20.55 15.98 6.36
N ASP A 543 -19.46 16.40 5.71
CA ASP A 543 -19.17 17.81 5.51
C ASP A 543 -20.11 18.44 4.46
N SER A 544 -19.93 19.74 4.19
CA SER A 544 -20.72 20.49 3.19
C SER A 544 -20.72 19.88 1.80
N ASP A 545 -19.73 19.03 1.51
CA ASP A 545 -19.50 18.40 0.21
C ASP A 545 -20.07 16.96 0.17
N GLY A 546 -20.73 16.51 1.25
CA GLY A 546 -21.35 15.20 1.36
C GLY A 546 -20.36 14.07 1.69
N VAL A 547 -19.15 14.38 2.15
CA VAL A 547 -18.07 13.43 2.44
C VAL A 547 -17.88 13.24 3.94
N ALA A 548 -17.56 12.03 4.39
CA ALA A 548 -17.33 11.69 5.80
C ALA A 548 -16.32 12.64 6.48
N ASN A 549 -16.64 13.26 7.61
CA ASN A 549 -15.70 14.16 8.29
C ASN A 549 -14.58 13.36 9.01
N ASN A 550 -13.39 13.28 8.40
CA ASN A 550 -12.16 12.71 8.95
C ASN A 550 -10.97 13.45 8.30
N LYS A 551 -10.52 14.54 8.91
CA LYS A 551 -9.57 15.50 8.34
C LYS A 551 -8.43 15.81 9.31
N PHE A 552 -7.23 16.01 8.77
CA PHE A 552 -6.07 16.50 9.51
C PHE A 552 -5.59 17.84 8.97
N TYR A 553 -4.93 18.60 9.83
CA TYR A 553 -4.21 19.82 9.51
C TYR A 553 -2.91 19.86 10.31
N MET A 554 -1.78 19.82 9.61
CA MET A 554 -0.46 19.89 10.19
C MET A 554 0.21 21.21 9.82
N MET A 555 0.92 21.80 10.77
CA MET A 555 1.70 23.02 10.60
C MET A 555 3.09 22.85 11.21
N GLN A 556 4.11 23.35 10.52
CA GLN A 556 5.49 23.33 10.97
C GLN A 556 6.13 24.69 10.75
N LEU A 557 6.78 25.23 11.77
CA LEU A 557 7.70 26.36 11.66
C LEU A 557 9.13 25.79 11.58
N ILE A 558 9.81 26.06 10.49
CA ILE A 558 11.11 25.46 10.12
C ILE A 558 12.13 26.59 9.96
N GLN A 559 13.28 26.48 10.64
CA GLN A 559 14.44 27.35 10.37
C GLN A 559 15.46 26.64 9.48
N ASP A 560 15.74 27.24 8.33
CA ASP A 560 16.70 26.79 7.31
C ASP A 560 17.83 27.83 7.16
N GLY A 561 18.95 27.60 7.84
CA GLY A 561 20.00 28.62 7.96
C GLY A 561 19.47 29.93 8.55
N ASN A 562 19.47 30.99 7.74
CA ASN A 562 18.91 32.31 8.10
C ASN A 562 17.45 32.51 7.66
N ASN A 563 16.79 31.51 7.06
CA ASN A 563 15.43 31.63 6.55
C ASN A 563 14.42 30.90 7.43
N TYR A 564 13.23 31.50 7.60
CA TYR A 564 12.10 30.91 8.31
C TYR A 564 10.99 30.53 7.33
N ILE A 565 10.46 29.33 7.51
CA ILE A 565 9.44 28.75 6.64
C ILE A 565 8.28 28.22 7.49
N VAL A 566 7.04 28.56 7.12
CA VAL A 566 5.84 27.95 7.68
C VAL A 566 5.30 26.95 6.65
N PHE A 567 5.44 25.67 6.95
CA PHE A 567 4.87 24.58 6.18
C PHE A 567 3.49 24.20 6.73
N ARG A 568 2.53 23.93 5.84
CA ARG A 568 1.18 23.51 6.18
C ARG A 568 0.79 22.34 5.28
N LYS A 569 0.20 21.30 5.86
CA LYS A 569 -0.27 20.10 5.16
C LYS A 569 -1.64 19.71 5.68
N TRP A 570 -2.63 19.51 4.81
CA TRP A 570 -3.98 19.18 5.25
C TRP A 570 -4.72 18.30 4.25
N GLY A 571 -5.69 17.54 4.73
CA GLY A 571 -6.45 16.61 3.91
C GLY A 571 -7.20 15.60 4.75
N ARG A 572 -7.70 14.53 4.12
CA ARG A 572 -8.23 13.39 4.87
C ARG A 572 -7.09 12.61 5.52
N VAL A 573 -7.31 12.11 6.74
CA VAL A 573 -6.36 11.17 7.37
C VAL A 573 -6.18 9.98 6.41
N GLY A 574 -4.93 9.60 6.14
CA GLY A 574 -4.61 8.52 5.19
C GLY A 574 -4.66 8.88 3.69
N ALA A 575 -4.92 10.15 3.32
CA ALA A 575 -5.00 10.54 1.91
C ALA A 575 -3.67 10.36 1.14
N LYS A 576 -3.76 9.85 -0.10
CA LYS A 576 -2.60 9.70 -1.01
C LYS A 576 -1.93 11.01 -1.38
N SER A 577 -2.72 12.06 -1.56
CA SER A 577 -2.24 13.38 -1.97
C SER A 577 -2.90 14.48 -1.13
N PRO A 578 -2.41 14.74 0.09
CA PRO A 578 -2.91 15.84 0.91
C PRO A 578 -2.49 17.18 0.29
N GLN A 579 -3.33 18.20 0.51
CA GLN A 579 -3.00 19.57 0.12
C GLN A 579 -1.86 20.09 0.98
N ARG A 580 -1.06 21.00 0.41
CA ARG A 580 0.12 21.56 1.07
C ARG A 580 0.30 23.03 0.70
N ALA A 581 0.83 23.80 1.63
CA ALA A 581 1.29 25.16 1.41
C ALA A 581 2.65 25.36 2.09
N LEU A 582 3.51 26.11 1.43
CA LEU A 582 4.81 26.52 1.95
C LEU A 582 4.90 28.04 1.89
N GLU A 583 4.99 28.68 3.04
CA GLU A 583 5.11 30.14 3.15
C GLU A 583 6.52 30.48 3.64
N ARG A 584 7.31 31.18 2.81
CA ARG A 584 8.67 31.62 3.16
C ARG A 584 8.64 33.04 3.74
N TYR A 585 9.34 33.24 4.84
CA TYR A 585 9.43 34.52 5.56
C TYR A 585 10.85 35.12 5.58
N ASN A 586 11.78 34.53 4.83
CA ASN A 586 13.19 34.93 4.78
C ASN A 586 13.75 35.05 6.21
N ALA A 587 14.55 36.07 6.53
CA ALA A 587 15.13 36.26 7.87
C ALA A 587 14.15 36.75 8.96
N SER A 588 12.85 36.90 8.67
CA SER A 588 11.89 37.46 9.62
C SER A 588 11.17 36.37 10.44
N LEU A 589 11.76 36.00 11.58
CA LEU A 589 11.17 35.06 12.55
C LEU A 589 9.82 35.54 13.08
N GLU A 590 9.68 36.84 13.35
CA GLU A 590 8.45 37.43 13.90
C GLU A 590 7.25 37.22 12.97
N LYS A 591 7.42 37.45 11.66
CA LYS A 591 6.34 37.24 10.68
C LYS A 591 5.98 35.77 10.53
N ALA A 592 6.97 34.88 10.58
CA ALA A 592 6.77 33.45 10.53
C ALA A 592 5.99 32.94 11.76
N ARG A 593 6.36 33.40 12.97
CA ARG A 593 5.66 33.11 14.22
C ARG A 593 4.23 33.65 14.18
N ALA A 594 4.02 34.89 13.78
CA ALA A 594 2.68 35.48 13.70
C ALA A 594 1.78 34.72 12.72
N SER A 595 2.30 34.26 11.58
CA SER A 595 1.53 33.42 10.64
C SER A 595 1.19 32.05 11.22
N PHE A 596 2.14 31.42 11.92
CA PHE A 596 1.91 30.16 12.61
C PHE A 596 0.82 30.30 13.69
N GLN A 597 0.98 31.25 14.62
CA GLN A 597 0.07 31.49 15.73
C GLN A 597 -1.35 31.82 15.25
N LYS A 598 -1.48 32.76 14.31
CA LYS A 598 -2.78 33.14 13.74
C LYS A 598 -3.51 31.95 13.11
N LYS A 599 -2.77 31.06 12.44
CA LYS A 599 -3.37 29.89 11.79
C LYS A 599 -3.73 28.80 12.79
N PHE A 600 -2.91 28.61 13.82
CA PHE A 600 -3.18 27.68 14.91
C PHE A 600 -4.49 28.07 15.59
N GLU A 601 -4.59 29.30 16.09
CA GLU A 601 -5.79 29.86 16.73
C GLU A 601 -7.03 29.76 15.84
N ALA A 602 -6.91 30.07 14.54
CA ALA A 602 -8.03 29.95 13.60
C ALA A 602 -8.55 28.50 13.46
N LYS A 603 -7.67 27.49 13.62
CA LYS A 603 -7.99 26.06 13.43
C LYS A 603 -8.35 25.34 14.73
N SER A 604 -7.71 25.67 15.84
CA SER A 604 -7.91 25.04 17.15
C SER A 604 -8.80 25.85 18.09
N GLY A 605 -8.89 27.18 17.91
CA GLY A 605 -9.48 28.09 18.89
C GLY A 605 -8.60 28.38 20.10
N ASN A 606 -7.33 27.94 20.10
CA ASN A 606 -6.38 28.12 21.20
C ASN A 606 -5.19 28.97 20.74
N GLU A 607 -4.61 29.76 21.63
CA GLU A 607 -3.40 30.54 21.34
C GLU A 607 -2.13 29.66 21.36
N TRP A 608 -1.07 30.09 20.66
CA TRP A 608 0.22 29.41 20.63
C TRP A 608 1.36 30.38 21.01
N PRO A 609 2.36 29.98 21.82
CA PRO A 609 2.48 28.72 22.52
C PRO A 609 1.38 28.56 23.58
N LEU A 610 1.02 27.31 23.89
CA LEU A 610 0.00 27.04 24.90
C LEU A 610 0.49 27.51 26.28
N THR A 611 -0.29 28.34 26.95
CA THR A 611 -0.04 28.82 28.32
C THR A 611 -0.70 27.93 29.39
N GLY A 612 -1.48 26.94 28.96
CA GLY A 612 -2.20 25.97 29.78
C GLY A 612 -2.58 24.71 28.97
N PRO A 613 -3.40 23.79 29.51
CA PRO A 613 -3.85 22.61 28.78
C PRO A 613 -4.67 23.00 27.54
N PHE A 614 -4.57 22.21 26.46
CA PHE A 614 -5.33 22.45 25.24
C PHE A 614 -6.84 22.31 25.48
N GLU A 615 -7.63 23.33 25.14
CA GLU A 615 -9.08 23.31 25.31
C GLU A 615 -9.79 22.95 23.99
N LYS A 616 -10.55 21.85 23.99
CA LYS A 616 -11.33 21.44 22.83
C LYS A 616 -12.49 22.41 22.58
N VAL A 617 -12.52 23.03 21.39
CA VAL A 617 -13.61 23.90 20.93
C VAL A 617 -14.51 23.14 19.95
N GLU A 618 -15.84 23.21 20.13
CA GLU A 618 -16.79 22.51 19.25
C GLU A 618 -16.66 22.98 17.79
N GLY A 619 -16.51 22.03 16.86
CA GLY A 619 -16.34 22.31 15.43
C GLY A 619 -14.95 22.80 15.01
N LYS A 620 -13.96 22.75 15.91
CA LYS A 620 -12.54 23.04 15.65
C LYS A 620 -11.70 21.76 15.74
N TYR A 621 -10.47 21.83 15.24
CA TYR A 621 -9.54 20.69 15.27
C TYR A 621 -8.96 20.52 16.69
N VAL A 622 -8.70 19.27 17.09
CA VAL A 622 -8.06 18.91 18.36
C VAL A 622 -6.57 18.68 18.13
N LEU A 623 -5.72 19.15 19.06
CA LEU A 623 -4.28 18.91 19.01
C LEU A 623 -3.94 17.44 19.24
N VAL A 624 -3.07 16.90 18.41
CA VAL A 624 -2.46 15.58 18.59
C VAL A 624 -1.03 15.80 19.07
N GLU A 625 -0.75 15.35 20.29
CA GLU A 625 0.58 15.41 20.89
C GLU A 625 1.45 14.28 20.32
N LEU A 626 2.62 14.66 19.82
CA LEU A 626 3.63 13.76 19.29
C LEU A 626 4.85 13.83 20.19
N ASP A 627 5.49 12.69 20.47
CA ASP A 627 6.77 12.68 21.17
C ASP A 627 7.87 13.18 20.21
N ASP A 628 8.36 14.40 20.45
CA ASP A 628 9.40 15.10 19.67
C ASP A 628 10.82 14.54 19.92
N GLU A 629 10.97 13.23 20.06
CA GLU A 629 12.30 12.62 19.88
C GLU A 629 12.56 12.50 18.38
N ALA A 630 13.26 13.50 17.83
CA ALA A 630 13.86 13.38 16.52
C ALA A 630 14.67 12.07 16.49
N PRO A 631 14.37 11.14 15.57
CA PRO A 631 15.27 10.03 15.33
C PRO A 631 16.64 10.63 15.02
N LYS A 632 17.67 10.23 15.76
CA LYS A 632 19.05 10.50 15.37
C LYS A 632 19.30 9.69 14.10
N GLU A 633 18.97 10.25 12.94
CA GLU A 633 19.39 9.71 11.65
C GLU A 633 20.88 10.07 11.50
N GLU A 634 21.74 9.22 12.06
CA GLU A 634 23.14 9.20 11.64
C GLU A 634 23.19 8.66 10.21
N GLU A 635 23.94 9.36 9.35
CA GLU A 635 24.13 9.04 7.94
C GLU A 635 24.73 7.64 7.79
N THR A 636 24.03 6.74 7.10
CA THR A 636 24.61 5.45 6.69
C THR A 636 24.48 5.31 5.19
N SER A 637 25.62 5.22 4.52
CA SER A 637 25.79 4.91 3.11
C SER A 637 25.40 3.44 2.84
N ASP A 638 24.30 3.21 2.12
CA ASP A 638 23.90 1.87 1.64
C ASP A 638 24.59 1.51 0.30
N ASP A 639 25.92 1.71 0.23
CA ASP A 639 26.76 1.23 -0.87
C ASP A 639 27.90 0.41 -0.24
N ASP A 640 27.59 -0.82 0.15
CA ASP A 640 28.55 -1.90 0.31
C ASP A 640 27.77 -3.20 0.62
N GLU A 641 27.57 -4.06 -0.39
CA GLU A 641 27.37 -5.49 -0.14
C GLU A 641 28.69 -6.06 0.39
N GLN A 642 29.00 -5.77 1.65
CA GLN A 642 29.98 -6.55 2.38
C GLN A 642 29.30 -7.83 2.87
N GLU A 643 29.93 -8.98 2.65
CA GLU A 643 29.50 -10.28 3.19
C GLU A 643 29.07 -10.13 4.66
N GLU A 644 27.79 -10.39 4.94
CA GLU A 644 27.29 -10.41 6.32
C GLU A 644 27.98 -11.57 7.05
N VAL A 645 28.60 -11.27 8.19
CA VAL A 645 29.18 -12.30 9.06
C VAL A 645 28.06 -13.25 9.46
N PRO A 646 28.23 -14.58 9.36
CA PRO A 646 27.22 -15.54 9.77
C PRO A 646 26.81 -15.32 11.23
N SER A 647 25.51 -15.41 11.51
CA SER A 647 24.97 -15.31 12.87
C SER A 647 25.53 -16.45 13.73
N ALA A 648 25.88 -16.13 14.98
CA ALA A 648 26.29 -17.12 15.96
C ALA A 648 25.10 -17.84 16.62
N LEU A 649 23.87 -17.43 16.32
CA LEU A 649 22.66 -17.99 16.90
C LEU A 649 22.24 -19.27 16.17
N PRO A 650 21.61 -20.24 16.86
CA PRO A 650 21.03 -21.41 16.22
C PRO A 650 19.98 -21.03 15.15
N ASP A 651 19.90 -21.80 14.06
CA ASP A 651 18.99 -21.52 12.94
C ASP A 651 17.53 -21.37 13.38
N THR A 652 17.08 -22.17 14.34
CA THR A 652 15.71 -22.08 14.89
C THR A 652 15.47 -20.77 15.65
N VAL A 653 16.47 -20.24 16.35
CA VAL A 653 16.39 -18.92 17.01
C VAL A 653 16.36 -17.82 15.96
N GLN A 654 17.20 -17.92 14.93
CA GLN A 654 17.19 -16.96 13.80
C GLN A 654 15.84 -16.95 13.09
N ASP A 655 15.24 -18.11 12.84
CA ASP A 655 13.93 -18.26 12.21
C ASP A 655 12.82 -17.58 13.02
N THR A 656 12.81 -17.79 14.33
CA THR A 656 11.84 -17.14 15.23
C THR A 656 12.08 -15.64 15.31
N LEU A 657 13.33 -15.17 15.40
CA LEU A 657 13.67 -13.74 15.38
C LEU A 657 13.24 -13.07 14.07
N LYS A 658 13.50 -13.69 12.92
CA LYS A 658 13.05 -13.21 11.61
C LYS A 658 11.53 -13.09 11.55
N LEU A 659 10.80 -14.00 12.20
CA LEU A 659 9.34 -13.97 12.26
C LEU A 659 8.82 -12.83 13.16
N ILE A 660 9.32 -12.70 14.38
CA ILE A 660 8.80 -11.72 15.36
C ILE A 660 9.30 -10.29 15.10
N CYS A 661 10.46 -10.12 14.44
CA CYS A 661 11.05 -8.82 14.12
C CYS A 661 10.79 -8.36 12.67
N ASP A 662 9.89 -9.02 11.95
CA ASP A 662 9.51 -8.64 10.57
C ASP A 662 8.71 -7.33 10.57
N ALA A 663 9.36 -6.25 10.13
CA ALA A 663 8.75 -4.92 10.07
C ALA A 663 7.58 -4.85 9.07
N ASP A 664 7.59 -5.64 8.00
CA ASP A 664 6.52 -5.66 7.01
C ASP A 664 5.30 -6.40 7.54
N LEU A 665 5.48 -7.49 8.30
CA LEU A 665 4.37 -8.16 9.00
C LEU A 665 3.73 -7.25 10.04
N ILE A 666 4.54 -6.57 10.87
CA ILE A 666 4.02 -5.62 11.87
C ILE A 666 3.28 -4.46 11.18
N ALA A 667 3.82 -3.92 10.08
CA ALA A 667 3.17 -2.85 9.32
C ALA A 667 1.85 -3.32 8.67
N GLN A 668 1.78 -4.56 8.19
CA GLN A 668 0.55 -5.15 7.65
C GLN A 668 -0.51 -5.35 8.73
N GLU A 669 -0.14 -5.83 9.92
CA GLU A 669 -1.07 -5.98 11.04
C GLU A 669 -1.67 -4.63 11.47
N VAL A 670 -0.83 -3.59 11.59
CA VAL A 670 -1.30 -2.25 11.95
C VAL A 670 -2.18 -1.65 10.84
N ALA A 671 -1.86 -1.89 9.57
CA ALA A 671 -2.70 -1.50 8.45
C ALA A 671 -4.08 -2.20 8.48
N ASN A 672 -4.14 -3.48 8.86
CA ASN A 672 -5.40 -4.23 9.02
C ASN A 672 -6.30 -3.64 10.12
N MET A 673 -5.73 -2.91 11.09
CA MET A 673 -6.49 -2.18 12.12
C MET A 673 -6.98 -0.80 11.67
N ASN A 674 -6.83 -0.47 10.38
CA ASN A 674 -7.13 0.81 9.74
C ASN A 674 -6.26 1.97 10.25
N LEU A 675 -5.00 1.68 10.55
CA LEU A 675 -4.00 2.66 10.97
C LEU A 675 -2.81 2.61 10.01
N ASP A 676 -2.52 3.71 9.31
CA ASP A 676 -1.40 3.78 8.36
C ASP A 676 -0.20 4.48 9.01
N LEU A 677 0.71 3.70 9.56
CA LEU A 677 1.95 4.20 10.21
C LEU A 677 2.81 5.07 9.29
N LYS A 678 2.77 4.85 7.96
CA LYS A 678 3.55 5.64 6.98
C LYS A 678 2.89 6.99 6.68
N ARG A 679 1.59 7.14 6.97
CA ARG A 679 0.80 8.35 6.71
C ARG A 679 0.31 9.06 7.96
N LEU A 680 0.58 8.51 9.14
CA LEU A 680 0.45 9.26 10.39
C LEU A 680 1.26 10.56 10.26
N PRO A 681 0.72 11.69 10.71
CA PRO A 681 1.43 12.96 10.68
C PRO A 681 2.64 12.94 11.65
N LEU A 682 3.75 12.37 11.18
CA LEU A 682 5.16 12.59 11.53
C LEU A 682 5.60 12.53 13.00
N GLY A 683 4.98 11.72 13.85
CA GLY A 683 5.57 11.38 15.16
C GLY A 683 4.93 10.18 15.84
N LYS A 684 5.66 9.58 16.78
CA LYS A 684 5.11 8.63 17.76
C LYS A 684 4.00 9.35 18.54
N LEU A 685 2.83 8.73 18.71
CA LEU A 685 1.82 9.28 19.61
C LEU A 685 2.40 9.28 21.03
N SER A 686 2.19 10.37 21.77
CA SER A 686 2.69 10.44 23.15
C SER A 686 2.03 9.39 24.05
N LYS A 687 2.73 8.96 25.11
CA LYS A 687 2.13 8.07 26.14
C LYS A 687 0.86 8.67 26.75
N ALA A 688 0.80 9.99 26.89
CA ALA A 688 -0.38 10.70 27.36
C ALA A 688 -1.56 10.54 26.39
N GLN A 689 -1.31 10.65 25.09
CA GLN A 689 -2.33 10.43 24.04
C GLN A 689 -2.87 8.98 24.08
N ILE A 690 -1.98 7.98 24.23
CA ILE A 690 -2.37 6.57 24.33
C ILE A 690 -3.22 6.33 25.60
N SER A 691 -2.82 6.90 26.74
CA SER A 691 -3.56 6.82 28.01
C SER A 691 -4.97 7.45 27.92
N GLN A 692 -5.10 8.60 27.26
CA GLN A 692 -6.41 9.19 26.96
C GLN A 692 -7.27 8.30 26.06
N GLY A 693 -6.64 7.58 25.11
CA GLY A 693 -7.31 6.60 24.27
C GLY A 693 -7.94 5.48 25.09
N TYR A 694 -7.23 4.95 26.08
CA TYR A 694 -7.75 3.94 27.01
C TYR A 694 -8.94 4.46 27.82
N THR A 695 -8.87 5.69 28.33
CA THR A 695 -9.97 6.34 29.05
C THR A 695 -11.24 6.43 28.18
N LEU A 696 -11.12 6.79 26.90
CA LEU A 696 -12.26 6.86 25.99
C LEU A 696 -12.86 5.48 25.70
N LEU A 697 -12.02 4.45 25.53
CA LEU A 697 -12.49 3.07 25.39
C LEU A 697 -13.22 2.61 26.66
N GLN A 698 -12.79 3.06 27.85
CA GLN A 698 -13.42 2.70 29.12
C GLN A 698 -14.83 3.29 29.20
N GLN A 699 -14.98 4.56 28.79
CA GLN A 699 -16.28 5.22 28.71
C GLN A 699 -17.20 4.58 27.66
N LEU A 700 -16.67 4.25 26.48
CA LEU A 700 -17.43 3.54 25.43
C LEU A 700 -18.02 2.24 25.95
N SER A 701 -17.19 1.48 26.63
CA SER A 701 -17.57 0.15 27.07
C SER A 701 -18.49 0.17 28.28
N ALA A 702 -18.36 1.16 29.19
CA ALA A 702 -19.33 1.41 30.26
C ALA A 702 -20.72 1.74 29.68
N ALA A 703 -20.78 2.57 28.63
CA ALA A 703 -22.05 2.89 27.94
C ALA A 703 -22.67 1.66 27.25
N LEU A 704 -21.85 0.76 26.69
CA LEU A 704 -22.32 -0.50 26.09
C LEU A 704 -22.96 -1.43 27.11
N GLN A 705 -22.35 -1.58 28.29
CA GLN A 705 -22.90 -2.39 29.38
C GLN A 705 -24.22 -1.83 29.91
N GLU A 706 -24.34 -0.50 30.07
CA GLU A 706 -25.60 0.11 30.48
C GLU A 706 -26.70 -0.16 29.44
N ILE A 707 -26.38 -0.07 28.14
CA ILE A 707 -27.32 -0.45 27.07
C ILE A 707 -27.74 -1.92 27.19
N GLU A 708 -26.82 -2.82 27.49
CA GLU A 708 -27.09 -4.25 27.61
C GLU A 708 -27.97 -4.55 28.84
N GLY A 709 -27.65 -3.99 30.01
CA GLY A 709 -28.47 -4.12 31.22
C GLY A 709 -29.90 -3.56 31.04
N LEU A 710 -30.04 -2.43 30.35
CA LEU A 710 -31.35 -1.83 30.04
C LEU A 710 -32.16 -2.64 29.02
N LYS A 711 -31.52 -3.49 28.21
CA LYS A 711 -32.21 -4.42 27.28
C LYS A 711 -32.71 -5.67 27.99
N GLN A 712 -32.08 -6.08 29.09
CA GLN A 712 -32.44 -7.28 29.86
C GLN A 712 -33.60 -7.04 30.85
N THR A 713 -34.06 -5.79 31.03
CA THR A 713 -35.17 -5.45 31.94
C THR A 713 -36.55 -5.82 31.36
N PRO A 714 -37.42 -6.57 32.09
CA PRO A 714 -38.73 -6.98 31.58
C PRO A 714 -39.71 -5.78 31.43
N PRO A 715 -40.60 -5.78 30.42
CA PRO A 715 -41.55 -4.67 30.22
C PRO A 715 -42.64 -4.65 31.31
N VAL A 716 -42.80 -3.50 31.97
CA VAL A 716 -43.85 -3.25 32.98
C VAL A 716 -45.23 -3.23 32.31
N LYS A 717 -46.16 -4.08 32.76
CA LYS A 717 -47.57 -4.06 32.35
C LYS A 717 -48.29 -2.92 33.10
N GLN A 718 -48.75 -1.90 32.39
CA GLN A 718 -49.65 -0.89 32.96
C GLN A 718 -51.09 -1.44 32.99
N GLU A 719 -51.61 -1.69 34.19
CA GLU A 719 -53.04 -1.90 34.42
C GLU A 719 -53.78 -0.57 34.28
N ALA A 720 -54.68 -0.47 33.30
CA ALA A 720 -55.57 0.67 33.15
C ALA A 720 -56.93 0.32 33.77
N THR A 721 -57.30 1.03 34.83
CA THR A 721 -58.65 1.03 35.41
C THR A 721 -59.67 1.53 34.39
N THR A 722 -60.73 0.77 34.18
CA THR A 722 -61.77 1.02 33.18
C THR A 722 -62.98 1.72 33.79
N GLU A 723 -63.24 2.98 33.42
CA GLU A 723 -64.58 3.56 33.44
C GLU A 723 -65.13 3.65 32.02
N LYS A 724 -66.28 3.01 31.79
CA LYS A 724 -66.96 2.90 30.49
C LYS A 724 -67.92 4.07 30.27
N LYS A 725 -67.81 4.77 29.14
CA LYS A 725 -68.94 5.45 28.47
C LYS A 725 -69.23 4.79 27.12
N PRO A 726 -70.50 4.57 26.75
CA PRO A 726 -70.84 3.79 25.57
C PRO A 726 -70.85 4.66 24.31
N GLY A 727 -70.32 4.11 23.21
CA GLY A 727 -70.58 4.60 21.86
C GLY A 727 -69.35 5.13 21.13
N THR A 728 -68.57 4.23 20.51
CA THR A 728 -68.16 4.30 19.10
C THR A 728 -67.22 3.15 18.74
N ARG A 729 -67.19 2.82 17.45
CA ARG A 729 -66.71 1.59 16.80
C ARG A 729 -65.29 1.14 17.19
N ARG A 730 -65.14 -0.19 17.29
CA ARG A 730 -63.89 -0.96 17.46
C ARG A 730 -62.78 -0.48 16.51
N SER A 731 -61.68 -0.02 17.09
CA SER A 731 -60.35 -0.01 16.49
C SER A 731 -59.48 -0.96 17.30
N THR A 732 -59.20 -2.14 16.74
CA THR A 732 -58.20 -3.08 17.27
C THR A 732 -56.79 -2.57 16.92
N ARG A 733 -56.38 -1.48 17.56
CA ARG A 733 -54.97 -1.08 17.60
C ARG A 733 -54.33 -1.75 18.80
N VAL A 734 -53.64 -2.87 18.58
CA VAL A 734 -52.70 -3.43 19.55
C VAL A 734 -51.71 -2.31 19.88
N LYS A 735 -51.81 -1.73 21.09
CA LYS A 735 -50.80 -0.81 21.61
C LYS A 735 -49.53 -1.64 21.81
N ARG A 736 -48.54 -1.46 20.93
CA ARG A 736 -47.18 -1.98 21.13
C ARG A 736 -46.70 -1.55 22.50
N ALA A 737 -46.27 -2.50 23.34
CA ALA A 737 -45.59 -2.22 24.59
C ALA A 737 -44.38 -1.31 24.27
N VAL A 738 -44.36 -0.11 24.82
CA VAL A 738 -43.23 0.81 24.69
C VAL A 738 -42.22 0.40 25.74
N ASN A 739 -41.02 -0.01 25.32
CA ASN A 739 -39.93 -0.28 26.26
C ASN A 739 -39.66 1.02 27.07
N PRO A 740 -39.82 1.01 28.40
CA PRO A 740 -39.64 2.20 29.24
C PRO A 740 -38.22 2.79 29.11
N ASN A 741 -37.24 1.95 28.78
CA ASN A 741 -35.83 2.32 28.65
C ASN A 741 -35.46 2.84 27.25
N ALA A 742 -36.39 2.89 26.30
CA ALA A 742 -36.10 3.24 24.90
C ALA A 742 -35.50 4.65 24.73
N ALA A 743 -35.91 5.62 25.55
CA ALA A 743 -35.35 6.96 25.54
C ALA A 743 -33.91 6.99 26.07
N GLN A 744 -33.62 6.24 27.13
CA GLN A 744 -32.29 6.12 27.73
C GLN A 744 -31.32 5.39 26.79
N ILE A 745 -31.74 4.28 26.20
CA ILE A 745 -30.96 3.54 25.18
C ILE A 745 -30.64 4.45 23.98
N ARG A 746 -31.57 5.32 23.55
CA ARG A 746 -31.30 6.27 22.47
C ARG A 746 -30.27 7.34 22.87
N ARG A 747 -30.28 7.81 24.12
CA ARG A 747 -29.27 8.74 24.65
C ARG A 747 -27.89 8.08 24.71
N LEU A 748 -27.80 6.86 25.24
CA LEU A 748 -26.55 6.09 25.31
C LEU A 748 -25.98 5.81 23.92
N ARG A 749 -26.80 5.43 22.93
CA ARG A 749 -26.35 5.30 21.54
C ARG A 749 -25.84 6.60 20.93
N THR A 750 -26.38 7.73 21.35
CA THR A 750 -25.88 9.05 20.92
C THR A 750 -24.54 9.34 21.58
N SER A 751 -24.38 8.96 22.86
CA SER A 751 -23.10 9.03 23.58
C SER A 751 -22.04 8.13 22.95
N LEU A 752 -22.36 6.88 22.57
CA LEU A 752 -21.44 6.00 21.82
C LEU A 752 -20.91 6.65 20.55
N LYS A 753 -21.79 7.33 19.79
CA LYS A 753 -21.40 8.05 18.57
C LYS A 753 -20.46 9.22 18.89
N ALA A 754 -20.70 9.94 19.97
CA ALA A 754 -19.82 11.04 20.42
C ALA A 754 -18.46 10.51 20.85
N LEU A 755 -18.43 9.52 21.76
CA LEU A 755 -17.21 8.90 22.27
C LEU A 755 -16.39 8.22 21.16
N SER A 756 -17.05 7.56 20.19
CA SER A 756 -16.39 7.01 19.01
C SER A 756 -15.72 8.11 18.17
N SER A 757 -16.37 9.27 18.04
CA SER A 757 -15.79 10.42 17.33
C SER A 757 -14.58 10.98 18.06
N GLU A 758 -14.65 11.05 19.39
CA GLU A 758 -13.54 11.50 20.23
C GLU A 758 -12.35 10.54 20.12
N PHE A 759 -12.61 9.22 20.17
CA PHE A 759 -11.58 8.21 20.01
C PHE A 759 -10.85 8.33 18.67
N TYR A 760 -11.57 8.43 17.54
CA TYR A 760 -10.92 8.59 16.23
C TYR A 760 -10.29 9.95 15.98
N THR A 761 -10.70 10.97 16.74
CA THR A 761 -10.05 12.29 16.71
C THR A 761 -8.71 12.23 17.44
N LEU A 762 -8.66 11.52 18.56
CA LEU A 762 -7.48 11.34 19.38
C LEU A 762 -6.47 10.37 18.74
N ILE A 763 -6.96 9.24 18.20
CA ILE A 763 -6.18 8.18 17.56
C ILE A 763 -6.47 8.21 16.06
N PRO A 764 -5.55 8.68 15.19
CA PRO A 764 -5.85 8.91 13.78
C PRO A 764 -6.06 7.61 13.00
N HIS A 765 -7.23 7.44 12.38
CA HIS A 765 -7.56 6.24 11.59
C HIS A 765 -7.79 6.58 10.10
N ASP A 766 -7.40 5.66 9.22
CA ASP A 766 -7.69 5.74 7.78
C ASP A 766 -8.92 4.88 7.43
N PHE A 767 -10.06 5.54 7.21
CA PHE A 767 -11.29 4.91 6.73
C PHE A 767 -11.49 5.09 5.21
N GLY A 768 -10.48 5.60 4.50
CA GLY A 768 -10.59 5.97 3.09
C GLY A 768 -11.73 6.96 2.83
N ARG A 769 -12.69 6.55 2.00
CA ARG A 769 -13.91 7.33 1.69
C ARG A 769 -15.13 6.92 2.53
N ASN A 770 -15.01 5.90 3.36
CA ASN A 770 -16.10 5.42 4.20
C ASN A 770 -16.28 6.36 5.41
N LEU A 771 -17.48 6.31 6.00
CA LEU A 771 -17.74 6.95 7.27
C LEU A 771 -17.00 6.19 8.39
N PRO A 772 -16.39 6.89 9.36
CA PRO A 772 -15.89 6.26 10.57
C PRO A 772 -17.01 5.41 11.21
N PRO A 773 -16.78 4.12 11.51
CA PRO A 773 -17.80 3.25 12.11
C PRO A 773 -18.00 3.59 13.58
N ILE A 774 -19.22 3.48 14.11
CA ILE A 774 -19.46 3.62 15.56
C ILE A 774 -18.87 2.39 16.25
N ILE A 775 -18.14 2.58 17.34
CA ILE A 775 -17.69 1.50 18.22
C ILE A 775 -18.90 1.08 19.06
N ASP A 776 -19.58 0.01 18.68
CA ASP A 776 -20.87 -0.39 19.26
C ASP A 776 -20.92 -1.82 19.82
N SER A 777 -19.76 -2.49 19.89
CA SER A 777 -19.60 -3.81 20.50
C SER A 777 -18.36 -3.88 21.39
N ILE A 778 -18.39 -4.80 22.36
CA ILE A 778 -17.25 -5.07 23.25
C ILE A 778 -16.06 -5.63 22.45
N ASP A 779 -16.31 -6.41 21.40
CA ASP A 779 -15.26 -6.96 20.55
C ASP A 779 -14.52 -5.87 19.77
N GLU A 780 -15.23 -4.84 19.28
CA GLU A 780 -14.58 -3.66 18.68
C GLU A 780 -13.76 -2.88 19.71
N VAL A 781 -14.23 -2.74 20.95
CA VAL A 781 -13.45 -2.12 22.04
C VAL A 781 -12.16 -2.90 22.27
N LYS A 782 -12.23 -4.24 22.38
CA LYS A 782 -11.05 -5.11 22.53
C LYS A 782 -10.07 -4.95 21.35
N LEU A 783 -10.58 -4.93 20.12
CA LEU A 783 -9.75 -4.70 18.93
C LEU A 783 -9.04 -3.33 18.98
N LYS A 784 -9.69 -2.29 19.54
CA LYS A 784 -9.06 -0.98 19.75
C LYS A 784 -8.10 -0.95 20.92
N MET A 785 -8.28 -1.78 21.94
CA MET A 785 -7.28 -1.98 23.00
C MET A 785 -6.02 -2.65 22.45
N ASP A 786 -6.16 -3.73 21.66
CA ASP A 786 -5.03 -4.38 20.97
C ASP A 786 -4.22 -3.35 20.16
N LEU A 787 -4.91 -2.47 19.43
CA LEU A 787 -4.27 -1.40 18.65
C LEU A 787 -3.43 -0.46 19.53
N LEU A 788 -3.94 -0.05 20.70
CA LEU A 788 -3.19 0.81 21.62
C LEU A 788 -1.96 0.11 22.20
N GLU A 789 -2.05 -1.19 22.48
CA GLU A 789 -0.91 -2.00 22.94
C GLU A 789 0.19 -2.10 21.86
N VAL A 790 -0.20 -2.35 20.60
CA VAL A 790 0.74 -2.38 19.48
C VAL A 790 1.43 -1.02 19.31
N LEU A 791 0.68 0.07 19.48
CA LEU A 791 1.23 1.44 19.44
C LEU A 791 2.19 1.72 20.60
N GLU A 792 1.95 1.18 21.79
CA GLU A 792 2.88 1.30 22.92
C GLU A 792 4.19 0.53 22.67
N ASN A 793 4.11 -0.59 21.94
CA ASN A 793 5.26 -1.46 21.65
C ASN A 793 6.10 -1.01 20.45
N ILE A 794 5.61 -0.06 19.63
CA ILE A 794 6.29 0.40 18.42
C ILE A 794 7.69 0.96 18.68
N GLU A 795 7.91 1.54 19.88
CA GLU A 795 9.21 2.08 20.30
C GLU A 795 10.29 1.00 20.35
N ILE A 796 9.96 -0.18 20.86
CA ILE A 796 10.88 -1.31 20.99
C ILE A 796 11.21 -1.85 19.59
N SER A 797 10.18 -2.01 18.75
CA SER A 797 10.35 -2.45 17.37
C SER A 797 11.23 -1.50 16.57
N GLN A 798 11.10 -0.18 16.77
CA GLN A 798 11.96 0.80 16.12
C GLN A 798 13.40 0.74 16.62
N LYS A 799 13.62 0.65 17.94
CA LYS A 799 14.96 0.47 18.52
C LYS A 799 15.66 -0.77 17.96
N LEU A 800 14.94 -1.88 17.78
CA LEU A 800 15.47 -3.09 17.15
C LEU A 800 15.81 -2.90 15.66
N GLN A 801 15.07 -2.06 14.93
CA GLN A 801 15.39 -1.75 13.54
C GLN A 801 16.55 -0.77 13.41
N ASP A 802 16.68 0.18 14.33
CA ASP A 802 17.79 1.13 14.35
C ASP A 802 19.10 0.40 14.67
N GLU A 803 19.10 -0.53 15.63
CA GLU A 803 20.28 -1.36 15.93
C GLU A 803 20.67 -2.25 14.74
N LYS A 804 19.69 -2.79 14.01
CA LYS A 804 19.91 -3.53 12.77
C LYS A 804 20.65 -2.68 11.72
N LYS A 805 20.40 -1.37 11.68
CA LYS A 805 21.07 -0.43 10.78
C LYS A 805 22.45 -0.02 11.32
N SER A 806 22.57 0.28 12.62
CA SER A 806 23.84 0.63 13.26
C SER A 806 24.88 -0.50 13.18
N ALA A 807 24.45 -1.76 13.35
CA ALA A 807 25.31 -2.93 13.17
C ALA A 807 25.80 -3.11 11.71
N LYS A 808 25.06 -2.60 10.72
CA LYS A 808 25.49 -2.58 9.31
C LYS A 808 26.47 -1.44 9.00
N ALA A 809 26.41 -0.34 9.74
CA ALA A 809 27.20 0.87 9.50
C ALA A 809 28.58 0.90 10.19
N ASN A 810 28.73 0.30 11.37
CA ASN A 810 29.98 0.36 12.14
C ASN A 810 30.99 -0.72 11.75
N GLY A 811 31.70 -0.50 10.64
CA GLY A 811 32.95 -1.17 10.28
C GLY A 811 34.19 -0.38 10.70
N GLY A 812 34.30 -0.02 11.98
CA GLY A 812 35.48 0.70 12.52
C GLY A 812 36.64 -0.25 12.87
N ILE A 813 37.88 0.20 12.66
CA ILE A 813 39.15 -0.55 12.71
C ILE A 813 39.41 -1.35 14.03
N ASN A 814 38.62 -1.17 15.10
CA ASN A 814 38.84 -1.78 16.41
C ASN A 814 37.60 -2.39 17.12
N GLN A 815 36.50 -2.71 16.42
CA GLN A 815 35.37 -3.46 17.02
C GLN A 815 34.98 -4.70 16.20
N PRO A 816 34.65 -5.84 16.85
CA PRO A 816 34.23 -7.04 16.15
C PRO A 816 32.89 -6.82 15.44
N LYS A 817 32.83 -7.15 14.14
CA LYS A 817 31.63 -7.04 13.30
C LYS A 817 30.60 -8.10 13.73
N ILE A 818 29.48 -7.67 14.32
CA ILE A 818 28.40 -8.55 14.83
C ILE A 818 27.28 -8.65 13.78
N ASN A 819 26.66 -9.83 13.63
CA ASN A 819 25.53 -10.02 12.72
C ASN A 819 24.31 -9.18 13.17
N SER A 820 23.55 -8.65 12.21
CA SER A 820 22.39 -7.79 12.51
C SER A 820 21.28 -8.47 13.34
N LEU A 821 21.08 -9.78 13.20
CA LEU A 821 20.15 -10.56 14.03
C LEU A 821 20.68 -10.76 15.45
N ASP A 822 21.98 -10.94 15.60
CA ASP A 822 22.63 -11.12 16.90
C ASP A 822 22.55 -9.82 17.72
N ALA A 823 22.72 -8.67 17.05
CA ALA A 823 22.52 -7.36 17.67
C ALA A 823 21.07 -7.15 18.14
N GLN A 824 20.09 -7.54 17.31
CA GLN A 824 18.67 -7.50 17.69
C GLN A 824 18.36 -8.42 18.89
N TYR A 825 18.91 -9.63 18.88
CA TYR A 825 18.77 -10.59 19.98
C TYR A 825 19.37 -10.06 21.29
N ASN A 826 20.56 -9.44 21.23
CA ASN A 826 21.20 -8.84 22.40
C ASN A 826 20.36 -7.71 22.99
N LEU A 827 19.70 -6.90 22.15
CA LEU A 827 18.83 -5.81 22.62
C LEU A 827 17.57 -6.31 23.34
N LEU A 828 17.07 -7.51 22.99
CA LEU A 828 15.95 -8.12 23.72
C LEU A 828 16.33 -8.51 25.15
N ASN A 829 17.63 -8.71 25.43
CA ASN A 829 18.16 -9.15 26.71
C ASN A 829 17.45 -10.42 27.23
N ILE A 830 17.30 -11.41 26.35
CA ILE A 830 16.70 -12.71 26.65
C ILE A 830 17.65 -13.85 26.27
N LYS A 831 17.41 -15.02 26.84
CA LYS A 831 18.08 -16.26 26.44
C LYS A 831 17.07 -17.21 25.79
N LEU A 832 17.32 -17.58 24.53
CA LEU A 832 16.55 -18.56 23.77
C LEU A 832 17.42 -19.78 23.46
N GLU A 833 16.97 -20.97 23.87
CA GLU A 833 17.63 -22.23 23.60
C GLU A 833 16.69 -23.16 22.82
N PRO A 834 17.09 -23.68 21.65
CA PRO A 834 16.28 -24.66 20.92
C PRO A 834 16.09 -25.93 21.73
N LEU A 835 14.85 -26.42 21.81
CA LEU A 835 14.54 -27.66 22.48
C LEU A 835 14.43 -28.80 21.45
N PRO A 836 15.33 -29.81 21.47
CA PRO A 836 15.25 -30.96 20.57
C PRO A 836 14.02 -31.84 20.85
N GLU A 837 13.44 -32.40 19.78
CA GLU A 837 12.25 -33.28 19.83
C GLU A 837 12.47 -34.56 20.65
N THR A 838 13.72 -34.97 20.84
CA THR A 838 14.07 -36.18 21.60
C THR A 838 13.91 -36.01 23.11
N ILE A 839 13.93 -34.77 23.61
CA ILE A 839 13.86 -34.46 25.04
C ILE A 839 12.41 -34.59 25.54
N ASP A 840 12.24 -35.15 26.74
CA ASP A 840 10.91 -35.39 27.30
C ASP A 840 10.11 -34.11 27.53
N GLU A 841 10.77 -32.98 27.84
CA GLU A 841 10.12 -31.66 27.91
C GLU A 841 9.41 -31.29 26.59
N PHE A 842 10.05 -31.56 25.44
CA PHE A 842 9.44 -31.28 24.14
C PHE A 842 8.21 -32.16 23.94
N LYS A 843 8.32 -33.46 24.25
CA LYS A 843 7.21 -34.42 24.11
C LYS A 843 6.04 -34.08 25.04
N THR A 844 6.29 -33.57 26.24
CA THR A 844 5.24 -33.09 27.13
C THR A 844 4.54 -31.87 26.54
N ILE A 845 5.29 -30.91 25.95
CA ILE A 845 4.69 -29.75 25.26
C ILE A 845 3.91 -30.19 24.02
N GLU A 846 4.43 -31.14 23.24
CA GLU A 846 3.76 -31.72 22.08
C GLU A 846 2.43 -32.38 22.47
N ARG A 847 2.44 -33.28 23.47
CA ARG A 847 1.20 -33.84 24.04
C ARG A 847 0.27 -32.75 24.56
N TYR A 848 0.81 -31.71 25.19
CA TYR A 848 0.00 -30.61 25.72
C TYR A 848 -0.73 -29.86 24.59
N VAL A 849 -0.07 -29.62 23.45
CA VAL A 849 -0.71 -29.02 22.26
C VAL A 849 -1.77 -29.96 21.67
N GLU A 850 -1.47 -31.25 21.54
CA GLU A 850 -2.38 -32.21 20.91
C GLU A 850 -3.65 -32.45 21.75
N THR A 851 -3.50 -32.67 23.04
CA THR A 851 -4.60 -33.06 23.93
C THR A 851 -5.49 -31.89 24.34
N THR A 852 -4.95 -30.67 24.39
CA THR A 852 -5.70 -29.47 24.82
C THR A 852 -6.17 -28.57 23.69
N HIS A 853 -6.26 -29.12 22.48
CA HIS A 853 -6.98 -28.48 21.38
C HIS A 853 -8.49 -28.59 21.63
N ALA A 854 -9.11 -27.48 21.97
CA ALA A 854 -10.54 -27.41 22.27
C ALA A 854 -11.41 -27.98 21.15
N PRO A 855 -12.38 -28.87 21.45
CA PRO A 855 -13.24 -29.51 20.45
C PRO A 855 -14.16 -28.53 19.71
N THR A 856 -14.41 -27.33 20.27
CA THR A 856 -15.19 -26.29 19.58
C THR A 856 -14.37 -25.45 18.60
N HIS A 857 -13.04 -25.57 18.60
CA HIS A 857 -12.15 -24.80 17.73
C HIS A 857 -11.73 -25.62 16.51
N VAL A 858 -12.69 -25.96 15.65
CA VAL A 858 -12.51 -26.84 14.48
C VAL A 858 -11.95 -26.15 13.25
N GLN A 859 -11.93 -24.81 13.24
CA GLN A 859 -11.54 -24.00 12.08
C GLN A 859 -10.06 -24.15 11.66
N TYR A 860 -9.20 -24.64 12.55
CA TYR A 860 -7.79 -24.90 12.26
C TYR A 860 -7.26 -26.05 13.12
N LYS A 861 -6.17 -26.66 12.64
CA LYS A 861 -5.29 -27.55 13.41
C LYS A 861 -3.96 -26.86 13.67
N LEU A 862 -3.32 -27.20 14.77
CA LEU A 862 -2.03 -26.65 15.17
C LEU A 862 -0.93 -27.66 14.90
N ARG A 863 0.17 -27.21 14.29
CA ARG A 863 1.39 -27.99 14.12
C ARG A 863 2.57 -27.24 14.71
N ILE A 864 3.31 -27.89 15.61
CA ILE A 864 4.54 -27.33 16.18
C ILE A 864 5.61 -27.26 15.09
N LYS A 865 6.18 -26.06 14.89
CA LYS A 865 7.35 -25.86 14.03
C LYS A 865 8.64 -25.89 14.86
N SER A 866 8.63 -25.23 16.02
CA SER A 866 9.77 -25.21 16.93
C SER A 866 9.34 -24.82 18.35
N VAL A 867 10.10 -25.31 19.33
CA VAL A 867 9.99 -24.93 20.73
C VAL A 867 11.33 -24.36 21.16
N LEU A 868 11.32 -23.14 21.69
CA LEU A 868 12.51 -22.51 22.28
C LEU A 868 12.29 -22.37 23.78
N ARG A 869 13.21 -22.87 24.60
CA ARG A 869 13.27 -22.56 26.02
C ARG A 869 13.69 -21.10 26.18
N LEU A 870 12.89 -20.36 26.93
CA LEU A 870 13.04 -18.93 27.16
C LEU A 870 13.44 -18.70 28.61
N ALA A 871 14.47 -17.86 28.81
CA ALA A 871 14.84 -17.36 30.11
C ALA A 871 15.10 -15.85 30.04
N ARG A 872 14.63 -15.14 31.06
CA ARG A 872 14.70 -13.70 31.15
C ARG A 872 15.44 -13.27 32.40
N PRO A 873 16.57 -12.56 32.28
CA PRO A 873 17.35 -12.10 33.43
C PRO A 873 16.53 -11.26 34.41
N ASN A 874 15.70 -10.34 33.91
CA ASN A 874 14.91 -9.43 34.76
C ASN A 874 13.85 -10.15 35.60
N GLU A 875 13.43 -11.36 35.22
CA GLU A 875 12.46 -12.13 36.02
C GLU A 875 13.13 -12.77 37.26
N GLU A 876 14.46 -12.87 37.31
CA GLU A 876 15.18 -13.34 38.50
C GLU A 876 15.12 -12.33 39.66
N GLU A 877 14.82 -11.05 39.39
CA GLU A 877 14.61 -10.03 40.44
C GLU A 877 13.40 -10.36 41.33
N PHE A 878 12.39 -11.04 40.78
CA PHE A 878 11.17 -11.42 41.49
C PHE A 878 11.19 -12.86 41.97
N LYS A 879 12.33 -13.56 41.88
CA LYS A 879 12.46 -14.99 42.19
C LYS A 879 11.96 -15.35 43.58
N ASP A 880 12.32 -14.56 44.59
CA ASP A 880 11.92 -14.82 45.98
C ASP A 880 10.39 -14.71 46.16
N VAL A 881 9.78 -13.70 45.52
CA VAL A 881 8.32 -13.51 45.53
C VAL A 881 7.63 -14.63 44.78
N PHE A 882 8.15 -15.01 43.61
CA PHE A 882 7.62 -16.08 42.79
C PHE A 882 7.66 -17.43 43.53
N GLN A 883 8.79 -17.77 44.16
CA GLN A 883 8.94 -19.01 44.93
C GLN A 883 8.13 -19.03 46.24
N SER A 884 7.77 -17.86 46.78
CA SER A 884 6.94 -17.77 47.99
C SER A 884 5.47 -18.15 47.77
N VAL A 885 5.02 -18.16 46.51
CA VAL A 885 3.64 -18.48 46.12
C VAL A 885 3.63 -19.91 45.58
N ASN A 886 2.84 -20.81 46.13
CA ASN A 886 2.79 -22.21 45.69
C ASN A 886 1.87 -22.42 44.47
N ASN A 887 1.57 -23.67 44.09
CA ASN A 887 0.67 -24.02 42.97
C ASN A 887 1.14 -23.45 41.62
N HIS A 888 2.33 -23.89 41.18
CA HIS A 888 2.90 -23.50 39.90
C HIS A 888 2.30 -24.34 38.79
N LYS A 889 1.69 -23.68 37.80
CA LYS A 889 1.18 -24.34 36.59
C LYS A 889 1.83 -23.76 35.34
N LEU A 890 2.11 -24.62 34.37
CA LEU A 890 2.53 -24.19 33.04
C LEU A 890 1.29 -23.93 32.19
N LEU A 891 1.08 -22.69 31.77
CA LEU A 891 -0.16 -22.26 31.11
C LEU A 891 0.12 -21.47 29.83
N TRP A 892 -0.81 -21.55 28.88
CA TRP A 892 -0.73 -20.90 27.58
C TRP A 892 -1.14 -19.44 27.65
N HIS A 893 -0.35 -18.59 26.99
CA HIS A 893 -0.69 -17.21 26.67
C HIS A 893 -0.51 -16.97 25.17
N GLY A 894 -1.55 -16.43 24.54
CA GLY A 894 -1.52 -16.05 23.13
C GLY A 894 -1.63 -14.54 22.96
N SER A 895 -0.89 -14.03 21.98
CA SER A 895 -0.94 -12.63 21.57
C SER A 895 -0.62 -12.50 20.08
N ARG A 896 -0.94 -11.34 19.49
CA ARG A 896 -0.57 -11.00 18.11
C ARG A 896 0.94 -10.99 17.96
N LEU A 897 1.43 -11.31 16.76
CA LEU A 897 2.86 -11.41 16.49
C LEU A 897 3.60 -10.09 16.77
N SER A 898 2.98 -8.96 16.44
CA SER A 898 3.49 -7.61 16.73
C SER A 898 3.71 -7.30 18.21
N ASN A 899 3.01 -7.99 19.13
CA ASN A 899 3.17 -7.79 20.57
C ASN A 899 4.26 -8.68 21.19
N VAL A 900 4.65 -9.77 20.52
CA VAL A 900 5.59 -10.76 21.08
C VAL A 900 6.94 -10.12 21.43
N VAL A 901 7.46 -9.25 20.57
CA VAL A 901 8.71 -8.51 20.83
C VAL A 901 8.62 -7.66 22.10
N GLY A 902 7.49 -6.96 22.30
CA GLY A 902 7.25 -6.17 23.50
C GLY A 902 7.12 -7.04 24.75
N ILE A 903 6.43 -8.18 24.62
CA ILE A 903 6.30 -9.16 25.70
C ILE A 903 7.69 -9.70 26.06
N LEU A 904 8.50 -10.16 25.12
CA LEU A 904 9.84 -10.70 25.37
C LEU A 904 10.79 -9.68 26.00
N SER A 905 10.69 -8.40 25.61
CA SER A 905 11.55 -7.34 26.15
C SER A 905 11.11 -6.86 27.54
N LYS A 906 9.81 -6.67 27.79
CA LYS A 906 9.30 -6.01 29.03
C LYS A 906 8.62 -6.93 30.03
N GLY A 907 8.12 -8.09 29.60
CA GLY A 907 7.33 -8.99 30.44
C GLY A 907 5.87 -8.97 30.04
N LEU A 908 5.11 -9.95 30.54
CA LEU A 908 3.66 -9.84 30.56
C LEU A 908 3.27 -8.81 31.61
N ARG A 909 2.52 -7.79 31.20
CA ARG A 909 2.13 -6.67 32.05
C ARG A 909 0.64 -6.68 32.31
N VAL A 910 0.24 -6.28 33.51
CA VAL A 910 -1.16 -5.98 33.81
C VAL A 910 -1.56 -4.73 33.03
N ALA A 911 -2.77 -4.74 32.48
CA ALA A 911 -3.32 -3.59 31.76
C ALA A 911 -3.29 -2.32 32.64
N PRO A 912 -3.04 -1.13 32.04
CA PRO A 912 -2.93 0.11 32.80
C PRO A 912 -4.26 0.49 33.49
N ALA A 913 -4.20 1.32 34.51
CA ALA A 913 -5.36 1.68 35.35
C ALA A 913 -6.48 2.38 34.56
N GLU A 914 -6.14 3.01 33.44
CA GLU A 914 -7.03 3.72 32.52
C GLU A 914 -7.68 2.80 31.48
N ALA A 915 -7.19 1.57 31.32
CA ALA A 915 -7.76 0.61 30.38
C ALA A 915 -9.22 0.24 30.76
N PRO A 916 -10.09 -0.07 29.79
CA PRO A 916 -11.43 -0.60 30.08
C PRO A 916 -11.37 -1.92 30.86
N ASN A 917 -12.17 -2.10 31.92
CA ASN A 917 -12.27 -3.38 32.64
C ASN A 917 -13.05 -4.43 31.83
N ASN A 918 -13.92 -3.97 30.94
CA ASN A 918 -15.00 -4.72 30.28
C ASN A 918 -14.56 -5.44 28.98
N GLY A 919 -13.26 -5.67 28.83
CA GLY A 919 -12.70 -6.74 28.01
C GLY A 919 -12.19 -7.94 28.83
N TYR A 920 -12.09 -7.78 30.16
CA TYR A 920 -11.49 -8.72 31.09
C TYR A 920 -12.58 -9.32 31.99
N MET A 921 -12.81 -10.63 31.88
CA MET A 921 -13.92 -11.28 32.58
C MET A 921 -13.79 -11.24 34.11
N PHE A 922 -12.56 -11.15 34.61
CA PHE A 922 -12.22 -11.17 36.03
C PHE A 922 -11.42 -9.94 36.49
N GLY A 923 -11.59 -8.81 35.81
CA GLY A 923 -10.81 -7.59 36.05
C GLY A 923 -9.39 -7.63 35.48
N LYS A 924 -8.62 -6.56 35.69
CA LYS A 924 -7.31 -6.37 35.05
C LYS A 924 -6.25 -7.28 35.67
N GLY A 925 -5.85 -8.29 34.91
CA GLY A 925 -4.77 -9.21 35.26
C GLY A 925 -4.10 -9.75 34.00
N ILE A 926 -3.14 -10.64 34.20
CA ILE A 926 -2.51 -11.41 33.12
C ILE A 926 -3.31 -12.71 32.99
N TYR A 927 -3.87 -12.92 31.80
CA TYR A 927 -4.76 -14.04 31.50
C TYR A 927 -3.99 -15.19 30.86
N PHE A 928 -4.27 -16.38 31.36
CA PHE A 928 -3.73 -17.65 30.86
C PHE A 928 -4.86 -18.67 30.67
N ALA A 929 -4.62 -19.65 29.81
CA ALA A 929 -5.51 -20.78 29.62
C ALA A 929 -4.72 -22.09 29.72
N ASP A 930 -5.39 -23.15 30.16
CA ASP A 930 -4.90 -24.52 30.04
C ASP A 930 -5.12 -25.10 28.64
N SER A 931 -6.03 -24.52 27.84
CA SER A 931 -6.25 -24.87 26.43
C SER A 931 -5.29 -24.13 25.47
N VAL A 932 -4.57 -24.88 24.64
CA VAL A 932 -3.73 -24.29 23.58
C VAL A 932 -4.57 -23.51 22.57
N SER A 933 -5.70 -24.05 22.09
CA SER A 933 -6.44 -23.41 20.99
C SER A 933 -7.26 -22.21 21.46
N LYS A 934 -7.63 -22.15 22.74
CA LYS A 934 -8.20 -20.93 23.33
C LYS A 934 -7.20 -19.79 23.28
N SER A 935 -5.96 -20.02 23.71
CA SER A 935 -4.88 -19.04 23.61
C SER A 935 -4.49 -18.75 22.16
N ALA A 936 -4.46 -19.76 21.29
CA ALA A 936 -4.13 -19.63 19.86
C ALA A 936 -5.06 -18.67 19.10
N ASN A 937 -6.33 -18.55 19.49
CA ASN A 937 -7.25 -17.57 18.89
C ASN A 937 -6.80 -16.12 19.09
N TYR A 938 -5.99 -15.82 20.10
CA TYR A 938 -5.42 -14.49 20.34
C TYR A 938 -4.20 -14.17 19.46
N CYS A 939 -3.70 -15.14 18.68
CA CYS A 939 -2.66 -14.89 17.68
C CYS A 939 -3.20 -14.19 16.42
N TRP A 940 -4.52 -14.23 16.18
CA TRP A 940 -5.17 -13.62 15.00
C TRP A 940 -4.57 -14.04 13.65
N THR A 941 -4.12 -15.30 13.54
CA THR A 941 -3.60 -15.87 12.30
C THR A 941 -4.69 -15.97 11.23
N THR A 942 -4.28 -16.04 9.97
CA THR A 942 -5.19 -16.17 8.82
C THR A 942 -4.64 -17.18 7.82
N PRO A 943 -5.44 -17.68 6.86
CA PRO A 943 -4.91 -18.55 5.80
C PRO A 943 -3.82 -17.88 4.94
N GLN A 944 -3.76 -16.54 4.92
CA GLN A 944 -2.70 -15.79 4.22
C GLN A 944 -1.43 -15.62 5.05
N ASN A 945 -1.56 -15.60 6.39
CA ASN A 945 -0.46 -15.57 7.34
C ASN A 945 -0.72 -16.61 8.45
N PRO A 946 -0.41 -17.90 8.19
CA PRO A 946 -0.79 -19.00 9.07
C PRO A 946 0.20 -19.23 10.22
N LYS A 947 1.28 -18.46 10.32
CA LYS A 947 2.30 -18.66 11.36
C LYS A 947 1.92 -17.86 12.60
N GLY A 948 1.98 -18.49 13.76
CA GLY A 948 1.75 -17.84 15.05
C GLY A 948 2.79 -18.26 16.09
N VAL A 949 2.83 -17.50 17.19
CA VAL A 949 3.71 -17.76 18.32
C VAL A 949 2.87 -17.76 19.60
N LEU A 950 2.96 -18.84 20.37
CA LEU A 950 2.39 -18.95 21.70
C LEU A 950 3.49 -18.94 22.76
N ILE A 951 3.15 -18.43 23.93
CA ILE A 951 4.04 -18.37 25.08
C ILE A 951 3.51 -19.32 26.15
N LEU A 952 4.36 -20.22 26.63
CA LEU A 952 4.11 -20.99 27.85
C LEU A 952 4.81 -20.30 29.01
N ALA A 953 4.03 -19.93 30.00
CA ALA A 953 4.53 -19.33 31.23
C ALA A 953 4.29 -20.27 32.40
N GLU A 954 5.25 -20.33 33.31
CA GLU A 954 5.06 -20.88 34.65
C GLU A 954 4.41 -19.80 35.50
N VAL A 955 3.22 -20.10 36.00
CA VAL A 955 2.37 -19.16 36.71
C VAL A 955 2.18 -19.66 38.14
N ALA A 956 2.66 -18.88 39.11
CA ALA A 956 2.50 -19.17 40.52
C ALA A 956 1.10 -18.72 40.96
N LEU A 957 0.13 -19.64 40.92
CA LEU A 957 -1.28 -19.33 41.16
C LEU A 957 -1.60 -19.14 42.64
N GLY A 958 -0.83 -19.75 43.55
CA GLY A 958 -1.12 -19.73 44.97
C GLY A 958 -2.50 -20.32 45.27
N THR A 959 -3.18 -19.70 46.24
CA THR A 959 -4.58 -20.04 46.53
C THR A 959 -5.49 -19.37 45.51
N SER A 960 -6.12 -20.15 44.63
CA SER A 960 -6.99 -19.63 43.55
C SER A 960 -8.45 -19.51 43.98
N TYR A 961 -9.06 -18.34 43.72
CA TYR A 961 -10.50 -18.14 43.84
C TYR A 961 -11.24 -18.78 42.65
N GLN A 962 -12.10 -19.74 42.93
CA GLN A 962 -12.91 -20.44 41.92
C GLN A 962 -14.11 -19.57 41.53
N ALA A 963 -14.03 -18.88 40.40
CA ALA A 963 -15.06 -17.99 39.90
C ALA A 963 -15.95 -18.71 38.86
N GLN A 964 -17.27 -18.74 39.09
CA GLN A 964 -18.23 -19.35 38.17
C GLN A 964 -18.91 -18.34 37.23
N GLU A 965 -18.87 -17.05 37.61
CA GLU A 965 -19.43 -15.93 36.87
C GLU A 965 -18.40 -14.81 36.79
N ALA A 966 -18.54 -13.93 35.81
CA ALA A 966 -17.67 -12.78 35.62
C ALA A 966 -17.73 -11.85 36.86
N GLU A 967 -16.58 -11.54 37.44
CA GLU A 967 -16.46 -10.69 38.64
C GLU A 967 -15.27 -9.73 38.47
N ASP A 968 -15.51 -8.43 38.49
CA ASP A 968 -14.43 -7.44 38.33
C ASP A 968 -13.58 -7.36 39.60
N LEU A 969 -12.39 -7.97 39.57
CA LEU A 969 -11.50 -8.11 40.71
C LEU A 969 -10.16 -7.41 40.46
N THR A 970 -9.58 -6.91 41.55
CA THR A 970 -8.19 -6.44 41.62
C THR A 970 -7.43 -7.29 42.64
N TYR A 971 -6.10 -7.29 42.61
CA TYR A 971 -5.30 -8.01 43.62
C TYR A 971 -5.72 -7.66 45.06
N THR A 972 -5.89 -6.36 45.34
CA THR A 972 -6.27 -5.87 46.67
C THR A 972 -7.66 -6.33 47.07
N THR A 973 -8.63 -6.28 46.17
CA THR A 973 -10.00 -6.74 46.43
C THR A 973 -10.02 -8.25 46.62
N LEU A 974 -9.39 -9.02 45.72
CA LEU A 974 -9.31 -10.48 45.81
C LEU A 974 -8.67 -10.92 47.13
N LYS A 975 -7.53 -10.34 47.49
CA LYS A 975 -6.82 -10.71 48.72
C LYS A 975 -7.61 -10.34 49.98
N LYS A 976 -8.30 -9.20 49.97
CA LYS A 976 -9.09 -8.73 51.12
C LYS A 976 -10.41 -9.48 51.28
N THR A 977 -11.13 -9.77 50.20
CA THR A 977 -12.48 -10.34 50.26
C THR A 977 -12.48 -11.87 50.19
N LYS A 978 -11.53 -12.47 49.47
CA LYS A 978 -11.46 -13.93 49.25
C LYS A 978 -10.21 -14.58 49.85
N GLY A 979 -9.21 -13.81 50.29
CA GLY A 979 -7.94 -14.35 50.82
C GLY A 979 -7.02 -14.99 49.77
N CYS A 980 -7.40 -14.91 48.49
CA CYS A 980 -6.77 -15.63 47.38
C CYS A 980 -5.67 -14.80 46.68
N ASP A 981 -4.79 -15.49 45.95
CA ASP A 981 -3.64 -14.94 45.23
C ASP A 981 -3.87 -14.84 43.72
N SER A 982 -4.80 -15.63 43.18
CA SER A 982 -5.20 -15.66 41.77
C SER A 982 -6.70 -15.96 41.64
N THR A 983 -7.22 -15.77 40.43
CA THR A 983 -8.59 -16.17 40.06
C THR A 983 -8.52 -17.32 39.06
N HIS A 984 -9.32 -18.37 39.29
CA HIS A 984 -9.56 -19.45 38.37
C HIS A 984 -11.01 -19.39 37.91
N GLY A 985 -11.24 -18.91 36.69
CA GLY A 985 -12.52 -18.97 36.02
C GLY A 985 -12.83 -20.40 35.62
N VAL A 986 -13.81 -21.03 36.27
CA VAL A 986 -14.09 -22.47 36.11
C VAL A 986 -14.91 -22.70 34.83
N GLY A 987 -14.30 -23.36 33.86
CA GLY A 987 -14.92 -23.79 32.62
C GLY A 987 -15.78 -25.05 32.77
N ARG A 988 -16.70 -25.24 31.83
CA ARG A 988 -17.48 -26.48 31.69
C ARG A 988 -16.66 -27.64 31.13
N LEU A 989 -15.61 -27.35 30.39
CA LEU A 989 -14.69 -28.32 29.81
C LEU A 989 -13.29 -28.06 30.39
N ALA A 990 -12.70 -29.09 30.98
CA ALA A 990 -11.34 -29.09 31.51
C ALA A 990 -10.71 -30.48 31.35
N ALA A 991 -9.38 -30.54 31.32
CA ALA A 991 -8.66 -31.80 31.47
C ALA A 991 -8.83 -32.32 32.92
N PRO A 992 -9.04 -33.63 33.14
CA PRO A 992 -9.02 -34.23 34.47
C PRO A 992 -7.69 -33.99 35.19
N GLU A 993 -7.72 -33.68 36.49
CA GLU A 993 -6.48 -33.44 37.25
C GLU A 993 -5.57 -34.66 37.35
N GLU A 994 -6.12 -35.86 37.17
CA GLU A 994 -5.41 -37.14 37.14
C GLU A 994 -4.55 -37.33 35.89
N ASP A 995 -4.86 -36.63 34.80
CA ASP A 995 -4.09 -36.66 33.56
C ASP A 995 -2.93 -35.66 33.57
N HIS A 996 -2.90 -34.73 34.53
CA HIS A 996 -1.88 -33.71 34.61
C HIS A 996 -0.47 -34.31 34.82
N GLU A 997 0.49 -33.83 34.05
CA GLU A 997 1.90 -34.17 34.20
C GLU A 997 2.60 -33.16 35.13
N THR A 998 3.70 -33.57 35.76
CA THR A 998 4.54 -32.66 36.57
C THR A 998 5.95 -32.62 36.03
N MET A 999 6.42 -31.42 35.68
CA MET A 999 7.79 -31.19 35.21
C MET A 999 8.76 -30.99 36.39
N GLU A 1000 10.05 -30.93 36.07
CA GLU A 1000 11.11 -30.61 37.04
C GLU A 1000 10.81 -29.29 37.78
N GLY A 1001 11.05 -29.28 39.10
CA GLY A 1001 10.70 -28.15 39.97
C GLY A 1001 9.26 -28.15 40.48
N GLY A 1002 8.46 -29.20 40.19
CA GLY A 1002 7.10 -29.36 40.72
C GLY A 1002 6.04 -28.56 39.96
N VAL A 1003 6.35 -28.13 38.73
CA VAL A 1003 5.43 -27.36 37.88
C VAL A 1003 4.43 -28.32 37.24
N VAL A 1004 3.14 -28.06 37.43
CA VAL A 1004 2.06 -28.89 36.88
C VAL A 1004 1.75 -28.45 35.44
N VAL A 1005 1.72 -29.40 34.52
CA VAL A 1005 1.30 -29.21 33.12
C VAL A 1005 -0.05 -29.88 32.94
N PRO A 1006 -1.13 -29.13 32.67
CA PRO A 1006 -2.47 -29.68 32.61
C PRO A 1006 -2.74 -30.32 31.23
N VAL A 1007 -1.99 -31.38 30.92
CA VAL A 1007 -2.24 -32.23 29.74
C VAL A 1007 -3.49 -33.09 29.97
N GLY A 1008 -4.14 -33.48 28.88
CA GLY A 1008 -5.35 -34.32 28.94
C GLY A 1008 -6.44 -33.82 28.00
N GLU A 1009 -7.34 -34.74 27.61
CA GLU A 1009 -8.46 -34.39 26.74
C GLU A 1009 -9.57 -33.65 27.52
N PHE A 1010 -10.23 -32.71 26.84
CA PHE A 1010 -11.32 -31.95 27.47
C PHE A 1010 -12.54 -32.83 27.75
N MET A 1011 -12.83 -33.00 29.03
CA MET A 1011 -14.01 -33.71 29.53
C MET A 1011 -15.01 -32.71 30.15
N PRO A 1012 -16.32 -33.01 30.13
CA PRO A 1012 -17.32 -32.24 30.89
C PRO A 1012 -16.96 -32.24 32.38
N GLY A 1013 -16.57 -31.08 32.89
CA GLY A 1013 -16.25 -30.87 34.30
C GLY A 1013 -17.50 -30.58 35.15
N GLY A 1014 -17.30 -30.46 36.46
CA GLY A 1014 -18.35 -30.13 37.43
C GLY A 1014 -18.79 -28.65 37.46
N GLY A 1015 -18.30 -27.82 36.54
CA GLY A 1015 -18.57 -26.38 36.51
C GLY A 1015 -19.98 -26.03 36.04
N SER A 1016 -20.76 -25.34 36.88
CA SER A 1016 -22.07 -24.76 36.52
C SER A 1016 -21.98 -23.37 35.88
N GLY A 1017 -20.77 -22.85 35.67
CA GLY A 1017 -20.49 -21.49 35.25
C GLY A 1017 -20.84 -21.15 33.79
N SER A 1018 -20.70 -19.88 33.44
CA SER A 1018 -20.94 -19.35 32.08
C SER A 1018 -19.77 -19.60 31.12
N LEU A 1019 -18.59 -19.97 31.63
CA LEU A 1019 -17.38 -20.24 30.86
C LEU A 1019 -17.38 -21.64 30.25
N LEU A 1020 -16.99 -21.74 28.98
CA LEU A 1020 -16.84 -23.04 28.32
C LEU A 1020 -15.51 -23.72 28.69
N TYR A 1021 -14.43 -22.95 28.81
CA TYR A 1021 -13.07 -23.42 29.12
C TYR A 1021 -12.49 -22.58 30.27
N ASN A 1022 -11.55 -23.16 31.02
CA ASN A 1022 -10.92 -22.49 32.16
C ASN A 1022 -10.17 -21.20 31.76
N GLU A 1023 -10.03 -20.30 32.73
CA GLU A 1023 -9.13 -19.13 32.67
C GLU A 1023 -8.40 -18.98 33.99
N PHE A 1024 -7.11 -18.71 33.93
CA PHE A 1024 -6.28 -18.44 35.10
C PHE A 1024 -5.77 -17.00 35.02
N ILE A 1025 -6.04 -16.24 36.08
CA ILE A 1025 -5.77 -14.80 36.11
C ILE A 1025 -4.90 -14.51 37.32
N VAL A 1026 -3.75 -13.89 37.07
CA VAL A 1026 -2.88 -13.33 38.10
C VAL A 1026 -2.85 -11.81 37.98
N TYR A 1027 -2.83 -11.13 39.13
CA TYR A 1027 -2.97 -9.67 39.20
C TYR A 1027 -1.63 -8.96 39.48
N ARG A 1028 -0.54 -9.73 39.50
CA ARG A 1028 0.83 -9.32 39.82
C ARG A 1028 1.78 -9.92 38.79
N GLN A 1029 2.73 -9.14 38.31
CA GLN A 1029 3.68 -9.58 37.27
C GLN A 1029 4.70 -10.57 37.85
N GLU A 1030 4.98 -10.43 39.14
CA GLU A 1030 5.90 -11.24 39.93
C GLU A 1030 5.45 -12.69 40.10
N GLN A 1031 4.20 -13.03 39.71
CA GLN A 1031 3.65 -14.38 39.72
C GLN A 1031 3.81 -15.11 38.37
N VAL A 1032 4.51 -14.51 37.41
CA VAL A 1032 4.66 -15.05 36.06
C VAL A 1032 6.13 -15.17 35.70
N LYS A 1033 6.52 -16.34 35.18
CA LYS A 1033 7.84 -16.59 34.60
C LYS A 1033 7.69 -17.18 33.21
N LEU A 1034 8.25 -16.54 32.18
CA LEU A 1034 8.14 -17.07 30.81
C LEU A 1034 9.12 -18.23 30.63
N ARG A 1035 8.66 -19.38 30.13
CA ARG A 1035 9.46 -20.62 30.06
C ARG A 1035 9.70 -21.13 28.65
N TYR A 1036 8.70 -21.07 27.78
CA TYR A 1036 8.84 -21.54 26.41
C TYR A 1036 8.15 -20.63 25.41
N LEU A 1037 8.75 -20.52 24.24
CA LEU A 1037 8.21 -19.87 23.07
C LEU A 1037 7.95 -20.94 22.00
N VAL A 1038 6.67 -21.14 21.67
CA VAL A 1038 6.23 -22.21 20.77
C VAL A 1038 5.79 -21.59 19.45
N THR A 1039 6.52 -21.90 18.37
CA THR A 1039 6.17 -21.45 17.01
C THR A 1039 5.27 -22.50 16.37
N LEU A 1040 4.12 -22.07 15.87
CA LEU A 1040 3.05 -22.94 15.35
C LEU A 1040 2.67 -22.56 13.92
N ASP A 1041 2.40 -23.57 13.10
CA ASP A 1041 1.68 -23.41 11.84
C ASP A 1041 0.19 -23.72 12.07
N PHE A 1042 -0.67 -22.77 11.72
CA PHE A 1042 -2.13 -22.92 11.75
C PHE A 1042 -2.59 -23.48 10.40
N ILE A 1043 -3.11 -24.70 10.43
CA ILE A 1043 -3.59 -25.43 9.27
C ILE A 1043 -5.10 -25.25 9.18
N TYR A 1044 -5.56 -24.34 8.33
CA TYR A 1044 -6.99 -24.12 8.07
C TYR A 1044 -7.48 -25.16 7.06
N GLU A 1045 -8.64 -25.77 7.33
CA GLU A 1045 -9.29 -26.67 6.36
C GLU A 1045 -9.98 -25.83 5.27
N ASP A 1046 -9.82 -26.21 4.00
CA ASP A 1046 -10.47 -25.53 2.88
C ASP A 1046 -12.00 -25.77 2.94
N GLU A 1047 -12.81 -24.71 2.96
CA GLU A 1047 -14.29 -24.75 2.99
C GLU A 1047 -14.94 -25.42 1.74
N GLU A 1048 -14.19 -26.11 0.87
CA GLU A 1048 -14.75 -26.84 -0.29
C GLU A 1048 -15.29 -28.24 0.06
N GLU A 1049 -15.00 -28.79 1.26
CA GLU A 1049 -15.47 -30.13 1.69
C GLU A 1049 -16.54 -30.16 2.81
N ALA A 1050 -17.11 -29.02 3.21
CA ALA A 1050 -18.20 -28.95 4.21
C ALA A 1050 -19.60 -28.81 3.58
#